data_AF-A0A8B9TFF6-F1
#
_entry.id   AF-A0A8B9TFF6-F1
#
_cell.length_a   1.000
_cell.length_b   1.000
_cell.length_c   1.000
_cell.angle_alpha   90.00
_cell.angle_beta   90.00
_cell.angle_gamma   90.00
#
_symmetry.space_group_name_H-M   'P 1'
#
loop_
_entity.id
_entity.type
_entity.pdbx_description
1 polymer ?
#
loop_
_entity_poly.entity_id
_entity_poly.type
_entity_poly.pdbx_seq_one_letter_code
_entity_poly.pdbx_strand_id
1 'polypeptide(L)'
;MGNLNFLLGRVQYDTESQLTFPLEAQIGLGVGASFVALVVLVIVFIYRRKSKQALRDYKKVQIQLENLETSVRDRCKKEFTDLMTEMMDLTSDLVGTGIPFLDYKSYAERIFFPGHRESPLQRDLDIPECRRQTVEQGLVQLSNLLNSKLFLTKFIHTLEIQRTFSPRDRAYVASLLTVSLHGKLEYFTDILKTLLNDLVEQYVAKNPKLMLRRTETVVEKLLTNWMSYLPDSVGEPLYMLFRGIKHQVDKGPVDWVTGKAKYTLNDNRLLREDLEYRTLVSTKSFDCDTITQVKEKILDQIYKGTPYCHRPDPDTLDLEWRSGLAGHLILSDEDVTSVVQGTWKRLNTLQHYKVRTESTIALSPLSSSIQNQDYIPGEKTPMLEDADEGGIKLWHLVKPTEEPELPKHRRGSLRDRERAKAIPEIYLTRLLSMKGTLQKFVDDLFQVILSTNRPVPLAVKYFFDLLDEQAMHYGIADPETIHIWKTNSLPLRFWINIIKNPQFVFDVQTSDNVDAVLLVIAQTFMDSCTIADHKLGRDSPINKLLYARDIPRYKQMVERYYADIRQTISASDQEMNSALAELSRNYSGDLNSLVALHELYKYINKYYDQIITALEEDPTAQKMQLGYRLQQIAAAVENKVTDL
;
A
#
# COMPACT_ATOMS: atom_id res chain seq x y z
N MET A 1 -13.16 -44.94 -103.98
CA MET A 1 -14.41 -44.40 -103.39
C MET A 1 -14.06 -43.98 -101.97
N GLY A 2 -14.25 -42.76 -101.49
CA GLY A 2 -14.89 -41.57 -102.00
C GLY A 2 -15.05 -40.66 -100.78
N ASN A 3 -14.20 -39.63 -100.70
CA ASN A 3 -14.24 -38.57 -99.68
C ASN A 3 -15.61 -37.90 -99.71
N LEU A 4 -16.39 -38.03 -98.64
CA LEU A 4 -17.55 -37.17 -98.39
C LEU A 4 -17.15 -36.12 -97.36
N ASN A 5 -16.90 -34.90 -97.82
CA ASN A 5 -16.68 -33.73 -96.97
C ASN A 5 -18.04 -33.17 -96.57
N PHE A 6 -18.36 -33.18 -95.27
CA PHE A 6 -19.54 -32.51 -94.72
C PHE A 6 -19.19 -31.08 -94.34
N LEU A 7 -19.99 -30.12 -94.80
CA LEU A 7 -19.88 -28.71 -94.45
C LEU A 7 -20.60 -28.50 -93.11
N LEU A 8 -19.86 -28.45 -91.99
CA LEU A 8 -20.45 -28.08 -90.70
C LEU A 8 -20.94 -26.63 -90.79
N GLY A 9 -22.22 -26.41 -90.46
CA GLY A 9 -22.85 -25.09 -90.45
C GLY A 9 -22.20 -24.11 -89.46
N ARG A 10 -22.63 -22.84 -89.52
CA ARG A 10 -22.05 -21.72 -88.78
C ARG A 10 -22.06 -21.98 -87.26
N VAL A 11 -20.88 -21.94 -86.64
CA VAL A 11 -20.70 -21.93 -85.19
C VAL A 11 -21.09 -20.54 -84.67
N GLN A 12 -22.09 -20.48 -83.79
CA GLN A 12 -22.47 -19.28 -83.06
C GLN A 12 -22.03 -19.47 -81.61
N TYR A 13 -21.10 -18.63 -81.16
CA TYR A 13 -20.63 -18.64 -79.77
C TYR A 13 -21.72 -18.03 -78.88
N ASP A 14 -22.05 -18.68 -77.76
CA ASP A 14 -22.83 -18.06 -76.70
C ASP A 14 -22.02 -16.86 -76.18
N THR A 15 -22.44 -15.65 -76.56
CA THR A 15 -21.99 -14.42 -75.89
C THR A 15 -22.30 -14.59 -74.41
N GLU A 16 -21.27 -14.57 -73.55
CA GLU A 16 -21.46 -14.46 -72.10
C GLU A 16 -22.49 -13.35 -71.87
N SER A 17 -23.66 -13.73 -71.37
CA SER A 17 -24.61 -12.78 -70.83
C SER A 17 -23.82 -11.95 -69.82
N GLN A 18 -23.59 -10.68 -70.11
CA GLN A 18 -23.19 -9.72 -69.09
C GLN A 18 -24.10 -10.00 -67.91
N LEU A 19 -23.54 -10.44 -66.78
CA LEU A 19 -24.25 -10.56 -65.52
C LEU A 19 -24.67 -9.13 -65.12
N THR A 20 -25.68 -8.60 -65.79
CA THR A 20 -26.48 -7.48 -65.34
C THR A 20 -27.15 -8.00 -64.10
N PHE A 21 -26.49 -7.75 -62.97
CA PHE A 21 -27.01 -8.01 -61.64
C PHE A 21 -28.48 -7.57 -61.64
N PRO A 22 -29.44 -8.48 -61.39
CA PRO A 22 -30.85 -8.17 -61.58
C PRO A 22 -31.20 -6.93 -60.75
N LEU A 23 -31.95 -6.00 -61.35
CA LEU A 23 -32.28 -4.71 -60.73
C LEU A 23 -32.84 -4.90 -59.31
N GLU A 24 -33.61 -5.97 -59.11
CA GLU A 24 -34.18 -6.39 -57.83
C GLU A 24 -33.11 -6.73 -56.77
N ALA A 25 -32.02 -7.38 -57.14
CA ALA A 25 -30.92 -7.71 -56.23
C ALA A 25 -30.07 -6.47 -55.89
N GLN A 26 -29.89 -5.54 -56.83
CA GLN A 26 -29.23 -4.25 -56.57
C GLN A 26 -30.07 -3.39 -55.62
N ILE A 27 -31.40 -3.36 -55.81
CA ILE A 27 -32.34 -2.67 -54.92
C ILE A 27 -32.32 -3.32 -53.53
N GLY A 28 -32.35 -4.66 -53.45
CA GLY A 28 -32.28 -5.40 -52.18
C GLY A 28 -30.99 -5.13 -51.40
N LEU A 29 -29.84 -5.09 -52.08
CA LEU A 29 -28.55 -4.78 -51.46
C LEU A 29 -28.48 -3.32 -50.98
N GLY A 30 -29.02 -2.37 -51.76
CA GLY A 30 -29.12 -0.96 -51.38
C GLY A 30 -30.03 -0.72 -50.17
N VAL A 31 -31.18 -1.39 -50.12
CA VAL A 31 -32.12 -1.31 -48.98
C VAL A 31 -31.49 -1.95 -47.73
N GLY A 32 -30.83 -3.10 -47.87
CA GLY A 32 -30.12 -3.76 -46.77
C GLY A 32 -28.99 -2.90 -46.19
N ALA A 33 -28.16 -2.32 -47.05
CA ALA A 33 -27.08 -1.42 -46.63
C ALA A 33 -27.62 -0.15 -45.93
N SER A 34 -28.71 0.43 -46.45
CA SER A 34 -29.38 1.59 -45.86
C SER A 34 -29.95 1.27 -44.47
N PHE A 35 -30.57 0.10 -44.29
CA PHE A 35 -31.09 -0.33 -43.00
C PHE A 35 -29.98 -0.54 -41.96
N VAL A 36 -28.87 -1.17 -42.34
CA VAL A 36 -27.70 -1.35 -41.45
C VAL A 36 -27.11 0.02 -41.07
N ALA A 37 -26.97 0.93 -42.03
CA ALA A 37 -26.49 2.29 -41.78
C ALA A 37 -27.42 3.04 -40.81
N LEU A 38 -28.74 2.91 -40.95
CA LEU A 38 -29.73 3.49 -40.05
C LEU A 38 -29.60 2.91 -38.63
N VAL A 39 -29.45 1.60 -38.49
CA VAL A 39 -29.25 0.95 -37.19
C VAL A 39 -27.96 1.45 -36.52
N VAL A 40 -26.85 1.54 -37.26
CA VAL A 40 -25.59 2.09 -36.74
C VAL A 40 -25.77 3.54 -36.30
N LEU A 41 -26.46 4.37 -37.08
CA LEU A 41 -26.76 5.76 -36.72
C LEU A 41 -27.59 5.87 -35.44
N VAL A 42 -28.60 5.01 -35.27
CA VAL A 42 -29.42 4.95 -34.05
C VAL A 42 -28.57 4.53 -32.84
N ILE A 43 -27.71 3.51 -32.98
CA ILE A 43 -26.79 3.08 -31.92
C ILE A 43 -25.83 4.21 -31.54
N VAL A 44 -25.21 4.88 -32.52
CA VAL A 44 -24.33 6.04 -32.28
C VAL A 44 -25.09 7.18 -31.62
N PHE A 45 -26.33 7.45 -32.04
CA PHE A 45 -27.17 8.48 -31.43
C PHE A 45 -27.52 8.15 -29.97
N ILE A 46 -27.93 6.91 -29.68
CA ILE A 46 -28.19 6.44 -28.32
C ILE A 46 -26.92 6.54 -27.47
N TYR A 47 -25.77 6.10 -27.99
CA TYR A 47 -24.49 6.17 -27.30
C TYR A 47 -24.08 7.63 -27.00
N ARG A 48 -24.19 8.53 -27.98
CA ARG A 48 -23.91 9.97 -27.79
C ARG A 48 -24.88 10.61 -26.81
N ARG A 49 -26.16 10.25 -26.85
CA ARG A 49 -27.17 10.77 -25.90
C ARG A 49 -26.88 10.28 -24.47
N LYS A 50 -26.59 8.98 -24.30
CA LYS A 50 -26.23 8.38 -23.01
C LYS A 50 -24.93 8.97 -22.45
N SER A 51 -23.91 9.16 -23.31
CA SER A 51 -22.65 9.81 -22.95
C SER A 51 -22.85 11.27 -22.53
N LYS A 52 -23.62 12.06 -23.31
CA LYS A 52 -23.98 13.45 -22.94
C LYS A 52 -24.80 13.51 -21.65
N GLN A 53 -25.68 12.56 -21.41
CA GLN A 53 -26.45 12.48 -20.17
C GLN A 53 -25.55 12.19 -18.97
N ALA A 54 -24.68 11.18 -19.06
CA ALA A 54 -23.70 10.87 -18.03
C ALA A 54 -22.80 12.07 -17.70
N LEU A 55 -22.32 12.80 -18.72
CA LEU A 55 -21.51 14.00 -18.52
C LEU A 55 -22.30 15.13 -17.83
N ARG A 56 -23.58 15.31 -18.14
CA ARG A 56 -24.43 16.31 -17.47
C ARG A 56 -24.68 15.93 -16.02
N ASP A 57 -24.97 14.67 -15.75
CA ASP A 57 -25.18 14.18 -14.38
C ASP A 57 -23.90 14.30 -13.55
N TYR A 58 -22.74 14.02 -14.14
CA TYR A 58 -21.43 14.30 -13.55
C TYR A 58 -21.26 15.78 -13.20
N LYS A 59 -21.50 16.69 -14.15
CA LYS A 59 -21.39 18.15 -13.92
C LYS A 59 -22.33 18.62 -12.80
N LYS A 60 -23.54 18.07 -12.71
CA LYS A 60 -24.47 18.38 -11.62
C LYS A 60 -23.92 17.97 -10.26
N VAL A 61 -23.42 16.74 -10.12
CA VAL A 61 -22.81 16.25 -8.87
C VAL A 61 -21.61 17.10 -8.48
N GLN A 62 -20.77 17.46 -9.46
CA GLN A 62 -19.61 18.31 -9.24
C GLN A 62 -20.00 19.71 -8.72
N ILE A 63 -21.00 20.35 -9.33
CA ILE A 63 -21.48 21.68 -8.89
C ILE A 63 -22.13 21.60 -7.51
N GLN A 64 -22.87 20.52 -7.20
CA GLN A 64 -23.43 20.32 -5.86
C GLN A 64 -22.32 20.20 -4.81
N LEU A 65 -21.28 19.42 -5.10
CA LEU A 65 -20.12 19.29 -4.23
C LEU A 65 -19.38 20.62 -4.07
N GLU A 66 -19.28 21.43 -5.13
CA GLU A 66 -18.65 22.75 -5.11
C GLU A 66 -19.44 23.77 -4.29
N ASN A 67 -20.76 23.80 -4.43
CA ASN A 67 -21.62 24.64 -3.61
C ASN A 67 -21.45 24.28 -2.13
N LEU A 68 -21.40 22.98 -1.83
CA LEU A 68 -21.18 22.49 -0.48
C LEU A 68 -19.78 22.84 0.04
N GLU A 69 -18.74 22.62 -0.75
CA GLU A 69 -17.36 22.97 -0.41
C GLU A 69 -17.24 24.47 -0.14
N THR A 70 -17.88 25.31 -0.95
CA THR A 70 -17.93 26.76 -0.76
C THR A 70 -18.64 27.14 0.54
N SER A 71 -19.72 26.42 0.89
CA SER A 71 -20.46 26.64 2.15
C SER A 71 -19.65 26.27 3.40
N VAL A 72 -18.79 25.24 3.30
CA VAL A 72 -17.93 24.78 4.43
C VAL A 72 -16.59 25.51 4.44
N ARG A 73 -16.19 26.19 3.35
CA ARG A 73 -14.89 26.85 3.19
C ARG A 73 -14.48 27.73 4.37
N ASP A 74 -15.37 28.57 4.88
CA ASP A 74 -15.04 29.47 5.98
C ASP A 74 -14.87 28.69 7.29
N ARG A 75 -15.62 27.60 7.49
CA ARG A 75 -15.39 26.65 8.58
C ARG A 75 -14.04 25.95 8.40
N CYS A 76 -13.71 25.45 7.21
CA CYS A 76 -12.41 24.84 6.93
C CYS A 76 -11.27 25.80 7.22
N LYS A 77 -11.37 27.07 6.79
CA LYS A 77 -10.34 28.09 7.06
C LYS A 77 -10.14 28.35 8.55
N LYS A 78 -11.24 28.38 9.31
CA LYS A 78 -11.18 28.52 10.76
C LYS A 78 -10.54 27.28 11.39
N GLU A 79 -11.04 26.09 11.09
CA GLU A 79 -10.50 24.82 11.61
C GLU A 79 -9.03 24.59 11.22
N PHE A 80 -8.64 25.03 10.03
CA PHE A 80 -7.26 25.03 9.57
C PHE A 80 -6.40 26.00 10.37
N THR A 81 -6.86 27.24 10.60
CA THR A 81 -6.13 28.20 11.45
C THR A 81 -5.97 27.66 12.86
N ASP A 82 -7.04 27.11 13.45
CA ASP A 82 -7.00 26.47 14.77
C ASP A 82 -5.98 25.31 14.78
N LEU A 83 -6.02 24.43 13.78
CA LEU A 83 -5.06 23.34 13.63
C LEU A 83 -3.63 23.87 13.49
N MET A 84 -3.40 24.92 12.70
CA MET A 84 -2.08 25.49 12.51
C MET A 84 -1.53 26.12 13.80
N THR A 85 -2.37 26.75 14.62
CA THR A 85 -1.98 27.24 15.94
C THR A 85 -1.58 26.07 16.84
N GLU A 86 -2.38 25.00 16.90
CA GLU A 86 -2.05 23.82 17.71
C GLU A 86 -0.84 23.04 17.18
N MET A 87 -0.66 22.99 15.85
CA MET A 87 0.53 22.42 15.22
C MET A 87 1.77 23.28 15.43
N MET A 88 1.65 24.60 15.56
CA MET A 88 2.78 25.47 15.88
C MET A 88 3.25 25.24 17.32
N ASP A 89 2.33 25.11 18.28
CA ASP A 89 2.66 24.72 19.65
C ASP A 89 3.37 23.37 19.68
N LEU A 90 2.86 22.41 18.91
CA LEU A 90 3.48 21.10 18.79
C LEU A 90 4.85 21.15 18.09
N THR A 91 4.99 21.96 17.05
CA THR A 91 6.25 22.13 16.30
C THR A 91 7.29 22.78 17.21
N SER A 92 6.88 23.69 18.09
CA SER A 92 7.75 24.24 19.14
C SER A 92 8.24 23.14 20.08
N ASP A 93 7.38 22.19 20.49
CA ASP A 93 7.82 21.03 21.30
C ASP A 93 8.81 20.15 20.52
N LEU A 94 8.60 19.98 19.21
CA LEU A 94 9.48 19.25 18.29
C LEU A 94 10.85 19.90 18.11
N VAL A 95 11.00 21.22 18.31
CA VAL A 95 12.32 21.87 18.29
C VAL A 95 13.23 21.31 19.38
N GLY A 96 12.65 20.86 20.51
CA GLY A 96 13.40 20.24 21.61
C GLY A 96 13.64 18.73 21.45
N THR A 97 12.63 17.98 20.98
CA THR A 97 12.70 16.50 20.93
C THR A 97 13.08 15.93 19.57
N GLY A 98 12.93 16.69 18.49
CA GLY A 98 13.05 16.22 17.11
C GLY A 98 11.89 15.33 16.67
N ILE A 99 11.79 15.10 15.37
CA ILE A 99 10.89 14.10 14.79
C ILE A 99 11.40 12.71 15.19
N PRO A 100 10.54 11.79 15.67
CA PRO A 100 10.96 10.46 16.11
C PRO A 100 11.21 9.53 14.93
N PHE A 101 12.24 9.81 14.12
CA PHE A 101 12.70 8.91 13.07
C PHE A 101 13.16 7.60 13.68
N LEU A 102 12.85 6.49 13.00
CA LEU A 102 13.45 5.21 13.32
C LEU A 102 14.93 5.22 12.97
N ASP A 103 15.71 4.46 13.73
CA ASP A 103 17.07 4.13 13.34
C ASP A 103 17.06 3.28 12.06
N TYR A 104 18.18 3.30 11.34
CA TYR A 104 18.29 2.66 10.02
C TYR A 104 17.92 1.17 10.07
N LYS A 105 18.37 0.45 11.11
CA LYS A 105 18.07 -0.96 11.30
C LYS A 105 16.57 -1.19 11.39
N SER A 106 15.87 -0.50 12.29
CA SER A 106 14.41 -0.62 12.43
C SER A 106 13.65 -0.23 11.16
N TYR A 107 14.08 0.85 10.48
CA TYR A 107 13.52 1.27 9.20
C TYR A 107 13.66 0.17 8.13
N ALA A 108 14.88 -0.35 7.95
CA ALA A 108 15.18 -1.39 6.96
C ALA A 108 14.40 -2.68 7.26
N GLU A 109 14.35 -3.12 8.52
CA GLU A 109 13.61 -4.32 8.92
C GLU A 109 12.10 -4.18 8.65
N ARG A 110 11.49 -3.02 8.95
CA ARG A 110 10.07 -2.76 8.68
C ARG A 110 9.74 -2.75 7.19
N ILE A 111 10.65 -2.27 6.33
CA ILE A 111 10.45 -2.25 4.87
C ILE A 111 10.73 -3.60 4.21
N PHE A 112 11.78 -4.29 4.65
CA PHE A 112 12.19 -5.57 4.08
C PHE A 112 11.25 -6.69 4.52
N PHE A 113 10.78 -6.68 5.77
CA PHE A 113 9.94 -7.74 6.32
C PHE A 113 8.59 -7.22 6.89
N PRO A 114 7.76 -6.54 6.07
CA PRO A 114 6.51 -5.96 6.54
C PRO A 114 5.57 -7.04 7.08
N GLY A 115 4.88 -6.73 8.18
CA GLY A 115 3.86 -7.60 8.78
C GLY A 115 4.38 -8.64 9.79
N HIS A 116 5.68 -8.67 10.08
CA HIS A 116 6.20 -9.44 11.23
C HIS A 116 6.13 -8.57 12.49
N ARG A 117 5.59 -9.11 13.59
CA ARG A 117 5.57 -8.40 14.90
C ARG A 117 6.99 -8.14 15.42
N GLU A 118 7.89 -9.08 15.16
CA GLU A 118 9.32 -8.99 15.44
C GLU A 118 10.11 -9.34 14.18
N SER A 119 11.23 -8.65 13.94
CA SER A 119 12.06 -8.88 12.75
C SER A 119 12.56 -10.33 12.71
N PRO A 120 12.48 -11.02 11.55
CA PRO A 120 13.09 -12.34 11.38
C PRO A 120 14.59 -12.37 11.72
N LEU A 121 15.26 -11.22 11.65
CA LEU A 121 16.69 -11.07 11.90
C LEU A 121 17.05 -10.91 13.39
N GLN A 122 16.06 -10.70 14.28
CA GLN A 122 16.29 -10.59 15.72
C GLN A 122 16.52 -11.95 16.40
N ARG A 123 16.16 -13.04 15.73
CA ARG A 123 16.36 -14.40 16.26
C ARG A 123 17.82 -14.79 16.16
N ASP A 124 18.38 -15.31 17.24
CA ASP A 124 19.66 -16.01 17.17
C ASP A 124 19.54 -17.28 16.32
N LEU A 125 20.66 -17.73 15.77
CA LEU A 125 20.72 -19.01 15.06
C LEU A 125 20.42 -20.14 16.06
N ASP A 126 19.26 -20.78 15.91
CA ASP A 126 18.83 -21.96 16.67
C ASP A 126 19.63 -23.20 16.24
N ILE A 127 20.91 -23.20 16.59
CA ILE A 127 21.91 -24.21 16.22
C ILE A 127 22.63 -24.66 17.49
N PRO A 128 22.79 -25.98 17.73
CA PRO A 128 23.57 -26.50 18.84
C PRO A 128 24.99 -25.91 18.87
N GLU A 129 25.48 -25.53 20.06
CA GLU A 129 26.78 -24.84 20.22
C GLU A 129 27.95 -25.58 19.57
N CYS A 130 27.97 -26.92 19.65
CA CYS A 130 29.00 -27.75 19.04
C CYS A 130 29.10 -27.62 17.51
N ARG A 131 28.01 -27.19 16.85
CA ARG A 131 27.92 -27.05 15.39
C ARG A 131 27.94 -25.61 14.91
N ARG A 132 27.78 -24.64 15.82
CA ARG A 132 27.66 -23.22 15.48
C ARG A 132 28.80 -22.75 14.58
N GLN A 133 30.05 -23.07 14.93
CA GLN A 133 31.21 -22.67 14.15
C GLN A 133 31.23 -23.27 12.74
N THR A 134 30.89 -24.56 12.59
CA THR A 134 30.85 -25.23 11.28
C THR A 134 29.74 -24.66 10.39
N VAL A 135 28.56 -24.39 10.97
CA VAL A 135 27.45 -23.81 10.21
C VAL A 135 27.76 -22.38 9.81
N GLU A 136 28.30 -21.56 10.71
CA GLU A 136 28.75 -20.20 10.39
C GLU A 136 29.79 -20.19 9.25
N GLN A 137 30.76 -21.11 9.27
CA GLN A 137 31.71 -21.28 8.16
C GLN A 137 31.00 -21.63 6.85
N GLY A 138 30.03 -22.55 6.87
CA GLY A 138 29.21 -22.89 5.70
C GLY A 138 28.41 -21.69 5.18
N LEU A 139 27.83 -20.87 6.06
CA LEU A 139 27.10 -19.67 5.68
C LEU A 139 28.02 -18.58 5.11
N VAL A 140 29.24 -18.44 5.61
CA VAL A 140 30.26 -17.55 5.01
C VAL A 140 30.64 -18.04 3.61
N GLN A 141 30.78 -19.36 3.41
CA GLN A 141 30.98 -19.93 2.07
C GLN A 141 29.79 -19.68 1.15
N LEU A 142 28.56 -19.73 1.68
CA LEU A 142 27.35 -19.35 0.94
C LEU A 142 27.38 -17.87 0.53
N SER A 143 27.75 -16.96 1.43
CA SER A 143 27.96 -15.54 1.09
C SER A 143 28.98 -15.38 -0.04
N ASN A 144 30.06 -16.16 -0.02
CA ASN A 144 31.05 -16.18 -1.09
C ASN A 144 30.53 -16.76 -2.41
N LEU A 145 29.59 -17.71 -2.36
CA LEU A 145 28.94 -18.26 -3.54
C LEU A 145 27.94 -17.26 -4.15
N LEU A 146 27.22 -16.50 -3.32
CA LEU A 146 26.32 -15.43 -3.74
C LEU A 146 27.03 -14.28 -4.46
N ASN A 147 28.34 -14.10 -4.27
CA ASN A 147 29.14 -13.13 -5.03
C ASN A 147 29.39 -13.56 -6.50
N SER A 148 29.03 -14.81 -6.87
CA SER A 148 29.05 -15.24 -8.27
C SER A 148 27.77 -14.78 -8.96
N LYS A 149 27.90 -13.81 -9.88
CA LYS A 149 26.77 -13.29 -10.67
C LYS A 149 25.99 -14.41 -11.36
N LEU A 150 26.69 -15.38 -11.95
CA LEU A 150 26.07 -16.53 -12.61
C LEU A 150 25.29 -17.42 -11.63
N PHE A 151 25.86 -17.70 -10.44
CA PHE A 151 25.15 -18.49 -9.42
C PHE A 151 23.88 -17.77 -8.98
N LEU A 152 23.98 -16.50 -8.63
CA LEU A 152 22.88 -15.73 -8.05
C LEU A 152 21.72 -15.56 -9.03
N THR A 153 22.00 -15.25 -10.30
CA THR A 153 20.94 -15.15 -11.33
C THR A 153 20.30 -16.51 -11.61
N LYS A 154 21.09 -17.58 -11.74
CA LYS A 154 20.55 -18.95 -11.92
C LYS A 154 19.73 -19.40 -10.72
N PHE A 155 20.18 -19.11 -9.51
CA PHE A 155 19.46 -19.42 -8.27
C PHE A 155 18.07 -18.75 -8.27
N ILE A 156 18.00 -17.44 -8.52
CA ILE A 156 16.74 -16.70 -8.53
C ILE A 156 15.80 -17.25 -9.61
N HIS A 157 16.27 -17.39 -10.85
CA HIS A 157 15.47 -17.91 -11.97
C HIS A 157 14.96 -19.32 -11.70
N THR A 158 15.79 -20.18 -11.10
CA THR A 158 15.40 -21.56 -10.75
C THR A 158 14.28 -21.58 -9.72
N LEU A 159 14.34 -20.71 -8.70
CA LEU A 159 13.28 -20.60 -7.69
C LEU A 159 11.98 -20.09 -8.29
N GLU A 160 12.02 -19.07 -9.16
CA GLU A 160 10.83 -18.44 -9.72
C GLU A 160 10.00 -19.36 -10.61
N ILE A 161 10.64 -20.31 -11.28
CA ILE A 161 9.99 -21.31 -12.15
C ILE A 161 9.20 -22.35 -11.33
N GLN A 162 9.52 -22.52 -10.04
CA GLN A 162 8.87 -23.53 -9.21
C GLN A 162 7.42 -23.15 -8.90
N ARG A 163 6.49 -24.10 -9.14
CA ARG A 163 5.06 -23.90 -8.85
C ARG A 163 4.75 -23.73 -7.36
N THR A 164 5.59 -24.30 -6.50
CA THR A 164 5.47 -24.24 -5.04
C THR A 164 6.10 -22.98 -4.43
N PHE A 165 6.76 -22.15 -5.24
CA PHE A 165 7.31 -20.87 -4.79
C PHE A 165 6.21 -19.80 -4.85
N SER A 166 5.68 -19.42 -3.69
CA SER A 166 4.54 -18.51 -3.57
C SER A 166 4.94 -17.02 -3.74
N PRO A 167 4.00 -16.10 -3.97
CA PRO A 167 4.29 -14.66 -3.98
C PRO A 167 4.92 -14.17 -2.66
N ARG A 168 4.52 -14.76 -1.52
CA ARG A 168 5.11 -14.47 -0.21
C ARG A 168 6.57 -14.93 -0.15
N ASP A 169 6.87 -16.13 -0.66
CA ASP A 169 8.24 -16.64 -0.73
C ASP A 169 9.14 -15.77 -1.61
N ARG A 170 8.65 -15.31 -2.77
CA ARG A 170 9.37 -14.37 -3.65
C ARG A 170 9.77 -13.10 -2.90
N ALA A 171 8.81 -12.51 -2.20
CA ALA A 171 9.05 -11.29 -1.45
C ALA A 171 10.03 -11.51 -0.28
N TYR A 172 9.92 -12.65 0.41
CA TYR A 172 10.78 -13.00 1.52
C TYR A 172 12.23 -13.27 1.07
N VAL A 173 12.43 -14.09 0.03
CA VAL A 173 13.75 -14.35 -0.56
C VAL A 173 14.40 -13.07 -1.09
N ALA A 174 13.64 -12.19 -1.75
CA ALA A 174 14.16 -10.90 -2.18
C ALA A 174 14.72 -10.09 -1.00
N SER A 175 13.98 -10.01 0.10
CA SER A 175 14.43 -9.31 1.32
C SER A 175 15.64 -9.97 1.99
N LEU A 176 15.68 -11.30 2.07
CA LEU A 176 16.85 -12.03 2.57
C LEU A 176 18.09 -11.78 1.70
N LEU A 177 17.94 -11.74 0.37
CA LEU A 177 19.01 -11.39 -0.56
C LEU A 177 19.46 -9.93 -0.38
N THR A 178 18.53 -9.00 -0.20
CA THR A 178 18.86 -7.60 0.11
C THR A 178 19.73 -7.51 1.36
N VAL A 179 19.37 -8.19 2.45
CA VAL A 179 20.14 -8.20 3.70
C VAL A 179 21.49 -8.89 3.51
N SER A 180 21.52 -10.03 2.83
CA SER A 180 22.76 -10.81 2.60
C SER A 180 23.79 -10.06 1.75
N LEU A 181 23.32 -9.18 0.86
CA LEU A 181 24.14 -8.36 -0.03
C LEU A 181 24.26 -6.90 0.44
N HIS A 182 23.76 -6.58 1.63
CA HIS A 182 23.63 -5.20 2.10
C HIS A 182 25.00 -4.49 2.23
N GLY A 183 26.05 -5.22 2.61
CA GLY A 183 27.42 -4.69 2.65
C GLY A 183 28.09 -4.52 1.29
N LYS A 184 27.40 -4.79 0.18
CA LYS A 184 27.93 -4.75 -1.21
C LYS A 184 26.89 -4.17 -2.17
N LEU A 185 26.38 -2.97 -1.88
CA LEU A 185 25.26 -2.38 -2.64
C LEU A 185 25.57 -2.14 -4.12
N GLU A 186 26.84 -1.91 -4.48
CA GLU A 186 27.31 -1.82 -5.87
C GLU A 186 27.03 -3.13 -6.62
N TYR A 187 27.46 -4.27 -6.05
CA TYR A 187 27.21 -5.60 -6.61
C TYR A 187 25.72 -5.93 -6.63
N PHE A 188 25.00 -5.60 -5.55
CA PHE A 188 23.55 -5.75 -5.50
C PHE A 188 22.84 -5.00 -6.62
N THR A 189 23.31 -3.78 -6.94
CA THR A 189 22.75 -2.95 -8.01
C THR A 189 23.06 -3.51 -9.39
N ASP A 190 24.26 -4.05 -9.63
CA ASP A 190 24.58 -4.76 -10.88
C ASP A 190 23.68 -5.99 -11.09
N ILE A 191 23.43 -6.77 -10.03
CA ILE A 191 22.50 -7.91 -10.08
C ILE A 191 21.07 -7.44 -10.35
N LEU A 192 20.61 -6.40 -9.66
CA LEU A 192 19.29 -5.81 -9.89
C LEU A 192 19.12 -5.33 -11.33
N LYS A 193 20.12 -4.63 -11.90
CA LYS A 193 20.11 -4.18 -13.32
C LYS A 193 19.99 -5.38 -14.26
N THR A 194 20.76 -6.43 -14.01
CA THR A 194 20.75 -7.66 -14.84
C THR A 194 19.37 -8.32 -14.83
N LEU A 195 18.82 -8.57 -13.64
CA LEU A 195 17.49 -9.20 -13.50
C LEU A 195 16.37 -8.31 -14.04
N LEU A 196 16.51 -6.99 -13.91
CA LEU A 196 15.53 -6.05 -14.45
C LEU A 196 15.56 -6.05 -15.98
N ASN A 197 16.73 -6.17 -16.60
CA ASN A 197 16.83 -6.31 -18.05
C ASN A 197 16.16 -7.61 -18.53
N ASP A 198 16.39 -8.73 -17.84
CA ASP A 198 15.68 -10.00 -18.12
C ASP A 198 14.15 -9.80 -18.01
N LEU A 199 13.68 -9.04 -17.02
CA LEU A 199 12.26 -8.70 -16.84
C LEU A 199 11.73 -7.83 -17.98
N VAL A 200 12.49 -6.81 -18.40
CA VAL A 200 12.13 -5.95 -19.54
C VAL A 200 11.93 -6.81 -20.78
N GLU A 201 12.89 -7.68 -21.11
CA GLU A 201 12.82 -8.55 -22.29
C GLU A 201 11.54 -9.40 -22.29
N GLN A 202 11.18 -9.99 -21.14
CA GLN A 202 9.97 -10.79 -20.98
C GLN A 202 8.67 -10.00 -21.20
N TYR A 203 8.61 -8.74 -20.75
CA TYR A 203 7.41 -7.91 -20.89
C TYR A 203 7.32 -7.20 -22.24
N VAL A 204 8.46 -6.85 -22.85
CA VAL A 204 8.52 -6.34 -24.23
C VAL A 204 7.94 -7.36 -25.20
N ALA A 205 8.26 -8.65 -25.03
CA ALA A 205 7.69 -9.73 -25.83
C ALA A 205 6.17 -9.95 -25.63
N LYS A 206 5.60 -9.44 -24.53
CA LYS A 206 4.18 -9.56 -24.18
C LYS A 206 3.47 -8.22 -24.35
N ASN A 207 3.38 -7.46 -23.26
CA ASN A 207 2.83 -6.12 -23.24
C ASN A 207 3.70 -5.29 -22.30
N PRO A 208 4.49 -4.34 -22.81
CA PRO A 208 5.42 -3.57 -22.00
C PRO A 208 4.68 -2.73 -20.95
N LYS A 209 3.42 -2.31 -21.20
CA LYS A 209 2.61 -1.56 -20.23
C LYS A 209 2.25 -2.33 -18.96
N LEU A 210 2.46 -3.66 -18.93
CA LEU A 210 2.21 -4.48 -17.74
C LEU A 210 3.46 -4.64 -16.85
N MET A 211 4.63 -4.20 -17.30
CA MET A 211 5.87 -4.28 -16.55
C MET A 211 5.75 -3.54 -15.20
N LEU A 212 6.27 -4.15 -14.13
CA LEU A 212 6.27 -3.61 -12.78
C LEU A 212 4.87 -3.28 -12.22
N ARG A 213 3.77 -3.76 -12.82
CA ARG A 213 2.42 -3.42 -12.35
C ARG A 213 2.02 -4.13 -11.06
N ARG A 214 2.56 -5.32 -10.82
CA ARG A 214 2.31 -6.17 -9.64
C ARG A 214 3.64 -6.70 -9.13
N THR A 215 3.71 -7.21 -7.91
CA THR A 215 4.94 -7.87 -7.41
C THR A 215 4.80 -9.36 -7.63
N GLU A 216 5.12 -9.81 -8.84
CA GLU A 216 5.02 -11.20 -9.27
C GLU A 216 6.39 -11.89 -9.34
N THR A 217 7.47 -11.12 -9.26
CA THR A 217 8.87 -11.59 -9.32
C THR A 217 9.69 -11.13 -8.10
N VAL A 218 10.79 -11.83 -7.83
CA VAL A 218 11.83 -11.50 -6.85
C VAL A 218 12.44 -10.14 -7.19
N VAL A 219 12.75 -9.89 -8.47
CA VAL A 219 13.37 -8.63 -8.92
C VAL A 219 12.50 -7.40 -8.62
N GLU A 220 11.18 -7.51 -8.70
CA GLU A 220 10.27 -6.42 -8.36
C GLU A 220 10.29 -6.06 -6.87
N LYS A 221 10.46 -7.05 -5.99
CA LYS A 221 10.68 -6.80 -4.56
C LYS A 221 12.10 -6.31 -4.28
N LEU A 222 13.12 -6.83 -4.96
CA LEU A 222 14.49 -6.32 -4.87
C LEU A 222 14.56 -4.83 -5.24
N LEU A 223 13.87 -4.43 -6.31
CA LEU A 223 13.75 -3.02 -6.71
C LEU A 223 13.11 -2.17 -5.61
N THR A 224 12.03 -2.68 -5.00
CA THR A 224 11.36 -1.96 -3.89
C THR A 224 12.30 -1.76 -2.71
N ASN A 225 13.11 -2.78 -2.37
CA ASN A 225 14.10 -2.70 -1.31
C ASN A 225 15.30 -1.81 -1.69
N TRP A 226 15.67 -1.74 -2.96
CA TRP A 226 16.71 -0.83 -3.43
C TRP A 226 16.26 0.63 -3.34
N MET A 227 15.00 0.90 -3.69
CA MET A 227 14.41 2.25 -3.60
C MET A 227 14.32 2.76 -2.15
N SER A 228 14.34 1.89 -1.14
CA SER A 228 14.35 2.35 0.25
C SER A 228 15.68 2.94 0.70
N TYR A 229 16.73 2.86 -0.10
CA TYR A 229 17.98 3.58 0.12
C TYR A 229 17.90 5.07 -0.32
N LEU A 230 16.72 5.54 -0.79
CA LEU A 230 16.51 6.94 -1.12
C LEU A 230 16.57 7.84 0.12
N PRO A 231 17.21 9.01 0.06
CA PRO A 231 17.42 9.89 1.21
C PRO A 231 16.14 10.57 1.75
N ASP A 232 16.15 10.86 3.05
CA ASP A 232 15.05 11.25 3.98
C ASP A 232 14.32 12.58 3.73
N SER A 233 14.44 13.19 2.55
CA SER A 233 13.92 14.54 2.30
C SER A 233 12.39 14.71 2.43
N VAL A 234 11.64 13.61 2.57
CA VAL A 234 10.17 13.56 2.68
C VAL A 234 9.68 13.41 4.14
N GLY A 235 10.58 13.14 5.09
CA GLY A 235 10.22 12.79 6.47
C GLY A 235 9.36 13.84 7.18
N GLU A 236 9.78 15.11 7.17
CA GLU A 236 9.06 16.18 7.88
C GLU A 236 7.63 16.42 7.35
N PRO A 237 7.39 16.67 6.04
CA PRO A 237 6.02 16.83 5.52
C PRO A 237 5.12 15.62 5.80
N LEU A 238 5.66 14.40 5.72
CA LEU A 238 4.92 13.18 6.01
C LEU A 238 4.52 13.09 7.48
N TYR A 239 5.46 13.41 8.38
CA TYR A 239 5.19 13.43 9.81
C TYR A 239 4.15 14.50 10.18
N MET A 240 4.26 15.70 9.60
CA MET A 240 3.29 16.77 9.82
C MET A 240 1.89 16.39 9.32
N LEU A 241 1.79 15.72 8.16
CA LEU A 241 0.52 15.18 7.69
C LEU A 241 -0.04 14.13 8.67
N PHE A 242 0.78 13.18 9.11
CA PHE A 242 0.37 12.17 10.09
C PHE A 242 -0.14 12.81 11.40
N ARG A 243 0.58 13.79 11.94
CA ARG A 243 0.18 14.52 13.15
C ARG A 243 -1.12 15.30 12.94
N GLY A 244 -1.26 15.97 11.80
CA GLY A 244 -2.48 16.68 11.44
C GLY A 244 -3.69 15.76 11.34
N ILE A 245 -3.53 14.59 10.72
CA ILE A 245 -4.58 13.56 10.63
C ILE A 245 -4.97 13.06 12.02
N LYS A 246 -4.00 12.58 12.80
CA LYS A 246 -4.25 12.05 14.14
C LYS A 246 -4.97 13.08 15.02
N HIS A 247 -4.47 14.31 15.04
CA HIS A 247 -5.09 15.40 15.79
C HIS A 247 -6.55 15.65 15.38
N GLN A 248 -6.84 15.70 14.08
CA GLN A 248 -8.21 15.95 13.60
C GLN A 248 -9.16 14.79 13.89
N VAL A 249 -8.69 13.54 13.78
CA VAL A 249 -9.46 12.34 14.17
C VAL A 249 -9.80 12.41 15.66
N ASP A 250 -8.81 12.71 16.51
CA ASP A 250 -8.94 12.73 17.96
C ASP A 250 -9.77 13.93 18.50
N LYS A 251 -10.09 14.91 17.63
CA LYS A 251 -10.96 16.08 17.94
C LYS A 251 -12.45 15.75 18.02
N GLY A 252 -12.85 14.52 17.68
CA GLY A 252 -14.24 14.10 17.77
C GLY A 252 -14.41 12.69 18.34
N PRO A 253 -15.66 12.27 18.58
CA PRO A 253 -15.97 10.92 19.03
C PRO A 253 -15.51 9.86 18.02
N VAL A 254 -14.95 8.78 18.56
CA VAL A 254 -14.52 7.59 17.82
C VAL A 254 -15.17 6.37 18.46
N ASP A 255 -15.90 5.60 17.67
CA ASP A 255 -16.46 4.33 18.11
C ASP A 255 -15.36 3.27 18.14
N TRP A 256 -15.08 2.71 19.33
CA TRP A 256 -13.99 1.76 19.56
C TRP A 256 -14.19 0.42 18.84
N VAL A 257 -15.45 -0.04 18.73
CA VAL A 257 -15.77 -1.37 18.20
C VAL A 257 -15.81 -1.38 16.67
N THR A 258 -16.48 -0.39 16.06
CA THR A 258 -16.64 -0.28 14.61
C THR A 258 -15.51 0.51 13.94
N GLY A 259 -14.72 1.25 14.71
CA GLY A 259 -13.72 2.18 14.20
C GLY A 259 -14.33 3.30 13.37
N LYS A 260 -15.57 3.73 13.67
CA LYS A 260 -16.20 4.87 13.00
C LYS A 260 -15.89 6.17 13.74
N ALA A 261 -15.42 7.19 13.03
CA ALA A 261 -15.03 8.47 13.59
C ALA A 261 -15.89 9.62 13.06
N LYS A 262 -16.10 10.65 13.89
CA LYS A 262 -16.79 11.87 13.46
C LYS A 262 -16.02 12.64 12.37
N TYR A 263 -14.71 12.70 12.49
CA TYR A 263 -13.80 13.35 11.56
C TYR A 263 -12.97 12.30 10.82
N THR A 264 -13.19 12.15 9.52
CA THR A 264 -12.47 11.21 8.65
C THR A 264 -12.53 11.67 7.19
N LEU A 265 -11.68 11.12 6.34
CA LEU A 265 -11.77 11.24 4.88
C LEU A 265 -12.43 10.02 4.23
N ASN A 266 -12.68 8.96 5.00
CA ASN A 266 -13.19 7.70 4.50
C ASN A 266 -14.67 7.54 4.85
N ASP A 267 -15.54 7.59 3.83
CA ASP A 267 -17.00 7.49 4.02
C ASP A 267 -17.43 6.21 4.77
N ASN A 268 -16.74 5.09 4.57
CA ASN A 268 -17.07 3.82 5.23
C ASN A 268 -16.77 3.86 6.74
N ARG A 269 -15.83 4.71 7.16
CA ARG A 269 -15.46 4.92 8.57
C ARG A 269 -16.13 6.15 9.17
N LEU A 270 -17.08 6.77 8.47
CA LEU A 270 -17.76 7.97 8.98
C LEU A 270 -18.84 7.61 10.01
N LEU A 271 -18.76 8.23 11.19
CA LEU A 271 -19.78 8.11 12.22
C LEU A 271 -21.02 8.93 11.84
N ARG A 272 -22.12 8.22 11.58
CA ARG A 272 -23.38 8.80 11.11
C ARG A 272 -24.37 9.13 12.22
N GLU A 273 -24.21 8.56 13.41
CA GLU A 273 -25.04 8.93 14.56
C GLU A 273 -24.81 10.39 14.96
N ASP A 274 -25.89 11.08 15.34
CA ASP A 274 -25.82 12.42 15.91
C ASP A 274 -25.73 12.30 17.43
N LEU A 275 -24.51 12.44 17.94
CA LEU A 275 -24.20 12.28 19.36
C LEU A 275 -23.98 13.64 20.00
N GLU A 276 -24.71 13.91 21.08
CA GLU A 276 -24.36 14.98 22.01
C GLU A 276 -23.21 14.49 22.90
N TYR A 277 -22.10 15.23 22.91
CA TYR A 277 -20.93 14.91 23.74
C TYR A 277 -20.35 16.18 24.33
N ARG A 278 -19.66 16.04 25.47
CA ARG A 278 -19.03 17.12 26.21
C ARG A 278 -17.53 16.89 26.31
N THR A 279 -16.76 17.96 26.14
CA THR A 279 -15.31 17.94 26.32
C THR A 279 -14.96 18.10 27.80
N LEU A 280 -14.09 17.23 28.31
CA LEU A 280 -13.52 17.30 29.64
C LEU A 280 -12.19 18.07 29.58
N VAL A 281 -12.14 19.22 30.25
CA VAL A 281 -11.06 20.20 30.15
C VAL A 281 -9.72 19.64 30.65
N SER A 282 -9.72 18.81 31.69
CA SER A 282 -8.49 18.30 32.31
C SER A 282 -7.69 17.33 31.42
N THR A 283 -8.32 16.66 30.45
CA THR A 283 -7.68 15.61 29.63
C THR A 283 -7.90 15.78 28.13
N LYS A 284 -8.61 16.83 27.70
CA LYS A 284 -9.14 16.99 26.33
C LYS A 284 -9.86 15.74 25.80
N SER A 285 -10.41 14.91 26.68
CA SER A 285 -11.20 13.72 26.34
C SER A 285 -12.69 14.08 26.22
N PHE A 286 -13.47 13.19 25.63
CA PHE A 286 -14.93 13.30 25.57
C PHE A 286 -15.58 12.40 26.62
N ASP A 287 -16.73 12.82 27.13
CA ASP A 287 -17.55 12.00 28.02
C ASP A 287 -17.98 10.66 27.39
N CYS A 288 -18.07 10.63 26.05
CA CYS A 288 -18.34 9.44 25.26
C CYS A 288 -17.10 8.62 24.88
N ASP A 289 -15.89 8.95 25.34
CA ASP A 289 -14.72 8.09 25.11
C ASP A 289 -14.76 6.87 26.05
N THR A 290 -14.31 5.71 25.55
CA THR A 290 -14.04 4.52 26.38
C THR A 290 -12.87 4.78 27.34
N ILE A 291 -12.73 3.96 28.38
CA ILE A 291 -11.64 4.10 29.34
C ILE A 291 -10.28 3.92 28.66
N THR A 292 -10.13 2.95 27.76
CA THR A 292 -8.88 2.77 27.00
C THR A 292 -8.57 3.98 26.12
N GLN A 293 -9.55 4.53 25.40
CA GLN A 293 -9.35 5.76 24.62
C GLN A 293 -8.91 6.95 25.50
N VAL A 294 -9.42 7.03 26.74
CA VAL A 294 -9.00 8.07 27.69
C VAL A 294 -7.56 7.85 28.14
N LYS A 295 -7.15 6.60 28.42
CA LYS A 295 -5.74 6.27 28.74
C LYS A 295 -4.81 6.67 27.58
N GLU A 296 -5.16 6.30 26.35
CA GLU A 296 -4.40 6.65 25.14
C GLU A 296 -4.24 8.17 25.00
N LYS A 297 -5.33 8.93 25.15
CA LYS A 297 -5.30 10.41 25.08
C LYS A 297 -4.48 11.06 26.17
N ILE A 298 -4.52 10.53 27.41
CA ILE A 298 -3.69 11.02 28.51
C ILE A 298 -2.21 10.70 28.24
N LEU A 299 -1.89 9.49 27.78
CA LEU A 299 -0.52 9.10 27.43
C LEU A 299 0.04 9.99 26.32
N ASP A 300 -0.75 10.29 25.28
CA ASP A 300 -0.36 11.21 24.21
C ASP A 300 -0.06 12.63 24.70
N GLN A 301 -0.68 13.07 25.81
CA GLN A 301 -0.42 14.37 26.42
C GLN A 301 0.80 14.35 27.34
N ILE A 302 0.92 13.34 28.21
CA ILE A 302 2.04 13.21 29.15
C ILE A 302 3.35 12.96 28.41
N TYR A 303 3.32 12.12 27.37
CA TYR A 303 4.47 11.70 26.58
C TYR A 303 4.54 12.42 25.22
N LYS A 304 4.03 13.66 25.15
CA LYS A 304 4.04 14.52 23.95
C LYS A 304 5.48 14.93 23.60
N GLY A 305 6.21 14.03 22.94
CA GLY A 305 7.64 14.21 22.59
C GLY A 305 8.49 12.97 22.83
N THR A 306 7.96 11.97 23.52
CA THR A 306 8.63 10.67 23.70
C THR A 306 8.28 9.75 22.52
N PRO A 307 9.27 9.06 21.91
CA PRO A 307 9.02 8.02 20.91
C PRO A 307 8.06 6.95 21.43
N TYR A 308 7.22 6.39 20.56
CA TYR A 308 6.16 5.47 20.97
C TYR A 308 6.70 4.23 21.70
N CYS A 309 7.84 3.67 21.28
CA CYS A 309 8.42 2.47 21.88
C CYS A 309 8.86 2.64 23.34
N HIS A 310 9.04 3.88 23.82
CA HIS A 310 9.41 4.19 25.19
C HIS A 310 8.21 4.53 26.08
N ARG A 311 6.99 4.50 25.54
CA ARG A 311 5.78 4.80 26.31
C ARG A 311 5.24 3.55 27.00
N PRO A 312 4.61 3.68 28.18
CA PRO A 312 3.88 2.56 28.78
C PRO A 312 2.74 2.11 27.86
N ASP A 313 2.49 0.80 27.85
CA ASP A 313 1.33 0.23 27.16
C ASP A 313 0.05 0.57 27.95
N PRO A 314 -1.03 1.07 27.30
CA PRO A 314 -2.31 1.35 27.96
C PRO A 314 -2.89 0.17 28.75
N ASP A 315 -2.60 -1.08 28.36
CA ASP A 315 -3.06 -2.30 29.02
C ASP A 315 -2.31 -2.55 30.35
N THR A 316 -1.16 -1.90 30.57
CA THR A 316 -0.36 -2.01 31.81
C THR A 316 -0.72 -0.96 32.86
N LEU A 317 -1.71 -0.10 32.58
CA LEU A 317 -2.09 1.03 33.42
C LEU A 317 -3.57 0.99 33.82
N ASP A 318 -3.84 1.37 35.06
CA ASP A 318 -5.19 1.65 35.58
C ASP A 318 -5.53 3.13 35.45
N LEU A 319 -6.79 3.42 35.13
CA LEU A 319 -7.32 4.79 35.14
C LEU A 319 -8.06 5.03 36.46
N GLU A 320 -7.50 5.88 37.32
CA GLU A 320 -8.08 6.20 38.63
C GLU A 320 -8.85 7.51 38.59
N TRP A 321 -10.12 7.48 38.96
CA TRP A 321 -10.88 8.68 39.31
C TRP A 321 -10.74 8.99 40.81
N ARG A 322 -10.17 10.16 41.13
CA ARG A 322 -9.96 10.63 42.50
C ARG A 322 -11.04 11.62 42.88
N SER A 323 -12.06 11.16 43.60
CA SER A 323 -13.19 11.98 44.03
C SER A 323 -13.00 12.46 45.47
N GLY A 324 -12.02 13.34 45.69
CA GLY A 324 -11.78 14.03 46.97
C GLY A 324 -12.06 13.19 48.24
N LEU A 325 -13.07 13.60 49.01
CA LEU A 325 -13.48 12.99 50.29
C LEU A 325 -13.99 11.53 50.20
N ALA A 326 -14.22 10.99 49.00
CA ALA A 326 -14.85 9.68 48.77
C ALA A 326 -13.87 8.56 48.34
N GLY A 327 -12.56 8.83 48.28
CA GLY A 327 -11.53 7.85 47.89
C GLY A 327 -11.17 7.87 46.40
N HIS A 328 -10.60 6.77 45.92
CA HIS A 328 -10.24 6.56 44.51
C HIS A 328 -11.03 5.38 43.94
N LEU A 329 -11.46 5.49 42.68
CA LEU A 329 -12.15 4.44 41.93
C LEU A 329 -11.35 4.11 40.67
N ILE A 330 -11.01 2.84 40.48
CA ILE A 330 -10.39 2.37 39.23
C ILE A 330 -11.51 2.18 38.20
N LEU A 331 -11.32 2.78 37.03
CA LEU A 331 -12.22 2.69 35.89
C LEU A 331 -11.68 1.65 34.90
N SER A 332 -12.57 0.82 34.37
CA SER A 332 -12.26 -0.13 33.30
C SER A 332 -13.31 -0.08 32.19
N ASP A 333 -12.94 -0.52 30.99
CA ASP A 333 -13.85 -0.64 29.83
C ASP A 333 -15.00 -1.62 30.09
N GLU A 334 -14.77 -2.63 30.92
CA GLU A 334 -15.77 -3.58 31.39
C GLU A 334 -15.61 -3.80 32.89
N ASP A 335 -16.73 -3.75 33.62
CA ASP A 335 -16.81 -4.05 35.04
C ASP A 335 -18.19 -4.62 35.40
N VAL A 336 -18.42 -4.85 36.70
CA VAL A 336 -19.71 -5.32 37.22
C VAL A 336 -20.86 -4.31 37.01
N THR A 337 -20.54 -3.05 36.67
CA THR A 337 -21.53 -2.00 36.43
C THR A 337 -21.88 -1.84 34.94
N SER A 338 -21.18 -2.54 34.04
CA SER A 338 -21.40 -2.47 32.60
C SER A 338 -22.82 -2.78 32.17
N VAL A 339 -23.34 -1.96 31.25
CA VAL A 339 -24.73 -2.08 30.78
C VAL A 339 -24.88 -3.21 29.76
N VAL A 340 -25.63 -4.24 30.12
CA VAL A 340 -25.99 -5.36 29.24
C VAL A 340 -27.43 -5.24 28.76
N GLN A 341 -27.65 -5.37 27.46
CA GLN A 341 -28.94 -5.30 26.77
C GLN A 341 -29.09 -6.50 25.83
N GLY A 342 -29.72 -7.58 26.32
CA GLY A 342 -29.82 -8.83 25.57
C GLY A 342 -28.44 -9.44 25.33
N THR A 343 -28.09 -9.72 24.07
CA THR A 343 -26.76 -10.22 23.68
C THR A 343 -25.70 -9.12 23.58
N TRP A 344 -26.04 -7.85 23.84
CA TRP A 344 -25.12 -6.73 23.69
C TRP A 344 -24.62 -6.20 25.03
N LYS A 345 -23.32 -6.05 25.21
CA LYS A 345 -22.72 -5.32 26.34
C LYS A 345 -22.08 -4.02 25.85
N ARG A 346 -22.41 -2.91 26.50
CA ARG A 346 -21.83 -1.60 26.19
C ARG A 346 -20.50 -1.42 26.92
N LEU A 347 -19.47 -0.98 26.21
CA LEU A 347 -18.22 -0.54 26.83
C LEU A 347 -18.45 0.69 27.72
N ASN A 348 -17.83 0.69 28.88
CA ASN A 348 -17.93 1.77 29.85
C ASN A 348 -17.19 3.01 29.33
N THR A 349 -17.79 4.18 29.57
CA THR A 349 -17.24 5.49 29.18
C THR A 349 -17.13 6.41 30.39
N LEU A 350 -16.51 7.58 30.24
CA LEU A 350 -16.51 8.58 31.33
C LEU A 350 -17.92 9.03 31.71
N GLN A 351 -18.85 9.08 30.75
CA GLN A 351 -20.26 9.36 30.99
C GLN A 351 -20.94 8.25 31.81
N HIS A 352 -20.58 6.98 31.60
CA HIS A 352 -21.10 5.84 32.39
C HIS A 352 -20.82 6.03 33.88
N TYR A 353 -19.58 6.39 34.21
CA TYR A 353 -19.17 6.68 35.59
C TYR A 353 -19.55 8.09 36.07
N LYS A 354 -20.19 8.91 35.22
CA LYS A 354 -20.60 10.29 35.50
C LYS A 354 -19.44 11.21 35.92
N VAL A 355 -18.27 10.98 35.35
CA VAL A 355 -17.08 11.81 35.60
C VAL A 355 -17.35 13.23 35.10
N ARG A 356 -17.13 14.22 35.97
CA ARG A 356 -17.35 15.65 35.67
C ARG A 356 -16.08 16.31 35.18
N THR A 357 -16.20 17.44 34.49
CA THR A 357 -15.08 18.25 33.97
C THR A 357 -14.04 18.64 35.02
N GLU A 358 -14.48 18.90 36.26
CA GLU A 358 -13.64 19.30 37.41
C GLU A 358 -12.95 18.10 38.09
N SER A 359 -13.14 16.87 37.59
CA SER A 359 -12.68 15.65 38.26
C SER A 359 -11.18 15.42 38.05
N THR A 360 -10.48 15.02 39.11
CA THR A 360 -9.09 14.58 38.99
C THR A 360 -9.03 13.12 38.57
N ILE A 361 -8.33 12.86 37.47
CA ILE A 361 -8.05 11.51 36.96
C ILE A 361 -6.54 11.30 36.98
N ALA A 362 -6.09 10.10 37.29
CA ALA A 362 -4.67 9.72 37.30
C ALA A 362 -4.45 8.38 36.60
N LEU A 363 -3.28 8.18 36.02
CA LEU A 363 -2.80 6.87 35.57
C LEU A 363 -1.92 6.26 36.65
N SER A 364 -2.16 5.01 37.01
CA SER A 364 -1.33 4.23 37.93
C SER A 364 -0.91 2.91 37.29
N PRO A 365 0.27 2.35 37.61
CA PRO A 365 0.64 1.00 37.18
C PRO A 365 -0.37 -0.02 37.71
N LEU A 366 -0.70 -1.02 36.89
CA LEU A 366 -1.64 -2.08 37.27
C LEU A 366 -1.26 -2.67 38.64
N SER A 367 -2.16 -2.53 39.62
CA SER A 367 -1.93 -3.07 40.96
C SER A 367 -2.14 -4.58 40.96
N SER A 368 -1.09 -5.35 41.25
CA SER A 368 -1.11 -6.83 41.29
C SER A 368 -1.99 -7.42 42.41
N SER A 369 -2.78 -6.61 43.12
CA SER A 369 -3.60 -7.04 44.27
C SER A 369 -5.03 -7.49 43.92
N ILE A 370 -5.42 -7.55 42.65
CA ILE A 370 -6.72 -8.10 42.22
C ILE A 370 -6.52 -9.19 41.15
N GLN A 371 -5.70 -10.21 41.46
CA GLN A 371 -5.65 -11.48 40.70
C GLN A 371 -6.59 -12.55 41.29
N ASN A 372 -7.68 -12.15 41.93
CA ASN A 372 -8.72 -13.08 42.41
C ASN A 372 -10.10 -12.65 41.89
N GLN A 373 -10.29 -12.77 40.58
CA GLN A 373 -11.55 -13.16 39.95
C GLN A 373 -11.18 -13.68 38.56
N ASP A 374 -11.66 -14.88 38.22
CA ASP A 374 -11.30 -15.67 37.04
C ASP A 374 -11.36 -14.88 35.72
N TYR A 375 -10.26 -14.20 35.37
CA TYR A 375 -10.09 -13.51 34.11
C TYR A 375 -8.85 -14.09 33.43
N ILE A 376 -9.07 -14.98 32.47
CA ILE A 376 -8.04 -15.43 31.53
C ILE A 376 -8.06 -14.42 30.38
N PRO A 377 -7.02 -13.58 30.18
CA PRO A 377 -6.94 -12.70 29.03
C PRO A 377 -6.71 -13.55 27.78
N GLY A 378 -7.67 -13.53 26.86
CA GLY A 378 -7.56 -14.22 25.58
C GLY A 378 -6.39 -13.69 24.75
N GLU A 379 -5.47 -14.59 24.42
CA GLU A 379 -4.44 -14.37 23.41
C GLU A 379 -5.07 -13.88 22.10
N LYS A 380 -4.53 -12.79 21.54
CA LYS A 380 -4.82 -12.34 20.18
C LYS A 380 -4.21 -13.32 19.18
N THR A 381 -4.87 -14.47 18.98
CA THR A 381 -4.70 -15.33 17.80
C THR A 381 -5.71 -14.94 16.72
N PRO A 382 -5.27 -14.73 15.47
CA PRO A 382 -6.18 -14.44 14.36
C PRO A 382 -6.74 -15.76 13.82
N MET A 383 -7.89 -16.22 14.31
CA MET A 383 -8.58 -17.36 13.71
C MET A 383 -10.08 -17.12 13.61
N LEU A 384 -10.54 -17.13 12.35
CA LEU A 384 -11.84 -17.59 11.85
C LEU A 384 -13.05 -17.31 12.76
N GLU A 385 -13.83 -16.30 12.38
CA GLU A 385 -15.24 -16.16 12.75
C GLU A 385 -16.03 -17.36 12.19
N ASP A 386 -16.03 -18.48 12.90
CA ASP A 386 -17.13 -19.44 12.86
C ASP A 386 -18.10 -19.10 13.99
N ALA A 387 -19.37 -19.03 13.61
CA ALA A 387 -20.48 -18.52 14.39
C ALA A 387 -20.66 -19.28 15.73
N ASP A 388 -20.37 -18.60 16.83
CA ASP A 388 -20.89 -18.98 18.15
C ASP A 388 -22.17 -18.16 18.40
N GLU A 389 -23.32 -18.75 18.01
CA GLU A 389 -24.67 -18.26 18.31
C GLU A 389 -24.94 -18.36 19.83
N GLY A 390 -24.34 -17.46 20.60
CA GLY A 390 -24.55 -17.37 22.06
C GLY A 390 -23.66 -16.38 22.81
N GLY A 391 -22.61 -15.85 22.19
CA GLY A 391 -21.68 -14.91 22.84
C GLY A 391 -22.26 -13.50 23.06
N ILE A 392 -21.85 -12.86 24.16
CA ILE A 392 -22.09 -11.43 24.40
C ILE A 392 -21.27 -10.62 23.38
N LYS A 393 -21.94 -9.82 22.55
CA LYS A 393 -21.33 -8.91 21.57
C LYS A 393 -21.08 -7.53 22.22
N LEU A 394 -19.89 -6.98 22.02
CA LEU A 394 -19.52 -5.65 22.54
C LEU A 394 -20.01 -4.54 21.59
N TRP A 395 -20.39 -3.38 22.15
CA TRP A 395 -20.66 -2.15 21.38
C TRP A 395 -20.26 -0.91 22.17
N HIS A 396 -20.01 0.22 21.48
CA HIS A 396 -19.62 1.47 22.12
C HIS A 396 -20.65 2.60 21.91
N LEU A 397 -20.58 3.29 20.76
CA LEU A 397 -21.48 4.36 20.35
C LEU A 397 -22.56 3.83 19.42
N VAL A 398 -22.20 2.92 18.52
CA VAL A 398 -23.10 2.30 17.55
C VAL A 398 -23.05 0.79 17.73
N LYS A 399 -24.22 0.16 17.83
CA LYS A 399 -24.30 -1.31 17.74
C LYS A 399 -23.93 -1.72 16.31
N PRO A 400 -22.92 -2.58 16.11
CA PRO A 400 -22.68 -3.18 14.81
C PRO A 400 -23.98 -3.82 14.31
N THR A 401 -24.58 -3.23 13.28
CA THR A 401 -25.60 -3.94 12.51
C THR A 401 -24.91 -5.10 11.81
N GLU A 402 -25.40 -6.33 11.99
CA GLU A 402 -25.04 -7.42 11.08
C GLU A 402 -25.42 -6.98 9.66
N GLU A 403 -24.44 -6.67 8.79
CA GLU A 403 -24.48 -6.78 7.32
C GLU A 403 -23.32 -5.99 6.64
N PRO A 404 -22.79 -6.44 5.47
CA PRO A 404 -23.52 -7.10 4.38
C PRO A 404 -23.11 -8.54 4.09
N GLU A 405 -24.05 -9.35 3.61
CA GLU A 405 -23.76 -10.62 2.94
C GLU A 405 -22.64 -10.43 1.90
N LEU A 406 -21.60 -11.25 2.02
CA LEU A 406 -20.66 -11.53 0.94
C LEU A 406 -21.44 -11.79 -0.36
N PRO A 407 -20.95 -11.36 -1.55
CA PRO A 407 -21.64 -11.59 -2.80
C PRO A 407 -21.71 -13.08 -3.09
N LYS A 408 -22.79 -13.74 -2.65
CA LYS A 408 -23.17 -15.06 -3.15
C LYS A 408 -23.47 -14.86 -4.63
N HIS A 409 -22.65 -15.47 -5.49
CA HIS A 409 -22.95 -15.68 -6.89
C HIS A 409 -24.28 -16.44 -7.01
N ARG A 410 -25.41 -15.72 -7.04
CA ARG A 410 -26.69 -16.24 -7.54
C ARG A 410 -27.08 -15.45 -8.76
N ARG A 411 -27.02 -16.17 -9.90
CA ARG A 411 -27.55 -15.73 -11.18
C ARG A 411 -29.02 -15.34 -11.01
N GLY A 412 -29.35 -14.10 -11.40
CA GLY A 412 -30.71 -13.73 -11.80
C GLY A 412 -31.43 -12.71 -10.90
N SER A 413 -31.30 -11.42 -11.21
CA SER A 413 -32.40 -10.48 -11.46
C SER A 413 -31.88 -9.03 -11.45
N LEU A 414 -32.08 -8.32 -12.55
CA LEU A 414 -31.46 -7.04 -12.92
C LEU A 414 -32.11 -5.81 -12.27
N ARG A 415 -32.70 -5.91 -11.07
CA ARG A 415 -33.56 -4.81 -10.54
C ARG A 415 -33.33 -4.29 -9.13
N ASP A 416 -32.42 -4.85 -8.34
CA ASP A 416 -32.02 -4.26 -7.04
C ASP A 416 -30.51 -4.23 -6.87
N ARG A 417 -29.82 -3.60 -7.83
CA ARG A 417 -28.47 -3.11 -7.59
C ARG A 417 -28.63 -1.91 -6.66
N GLU A 418 -28.28 -2.11 -5.39
CA GLU A 418 -28.28 -1.12 -4.31
C GLU A 418 -28.08 0.30 -4.85
N ARG A 419 -29.17 1.07 -4.91
CA ARG A 419 -29.05 2.50 -5.14
C ARG A 419 -28.21 3.02 -3.99
N ALA A 420 -27.04 3.59 -4.30
CA ALA A 420 -26.23 4.33 -3.34
C ALA A 420 -27.18 5.27 -2.58
N LYS A 421 -27.45 4.95 -1.31
CA LYS A 421 -28.26 5.81 -0.44
C LYS A 421 -27.56 7.15 -0.45
N ALA A 422 -28.22 8.17 -1.01
CA ALA A 422 -27.66 9.52 -1.07
C ALA A 422 -27.24 9.89 0.34
N ILE A 423 -25.94 10.10 0.54
CA ILE A 423 -25.41 10.41 1.86
C ILE A 423 -25.94 11.77 2.25
N PRO A 424 -26.61 11.88 3.40
CA PRO A 424 -27.11 13.16 3.87
C PRO A 424 -26.03 14.23 3.81
N GLU A 425 -26.40 15.40 3.31
CA GLU A 425 -25.51 16.53 3.05
C GLU A 425 -24.63 16.88 4.26
N ILE A 426 -25.18 16.75 5.47
CA ILE A 426 -24.46 16.93 6.74
C ILE A 426 -23.20 16.06 6.86
N TYR A 427 -23.21 14.82 6.37
CA TYR A 427 -22.05 13.93 6.42
C TYR A 427 -21.00 14.31 5.38
N LEU A 428 -21.46 14.73 4.20
CA LEU A 428 -20.56 15.23 3.16
C LEU A 428 -19.86 16.52 3.60
N THR A 429 -20.54 17.39 4.36
CA THR A 429 -19.88 18.57 4.97
C THR A 429 -18.78 18.19 5.96
N ARG A 430 -18.93 17.11 6.74
CA ARG A 430 -17.88 16.63 7.67
C ARG A 430 -16.64 16.15 6.91
N LEU A 431 -16.84 15.35 5.85
CA LEU A 431 -15.76 14.88 4.96
C LEU A 431 -15.05 16.05 4.27
N LEU A 432 -15.80 17.04 3.78
CA LEU A 432 -15.24 18.25 3.16
C LEU A 432 -14.49 19.13 4.16
N SER A 433 -14.97 19.22 5.41
CA SER A 433 -14.27 19.92 6.51
C SER A 433 -12.90 19.28 6.76
N MET A 434 -12.89 17.96 6.96
CA MET A 434 -11.65 17.20 7.14
C MET A 434 -10.69 17.35 5.96
N LYS A 435 -11.20 17.26 4.72
CA LYS A 435 -10.41 17.47 3.50
C LYS A 435 -9.81 18.87 3.45
N GLY A 436 -10.62 19.90 3.66
CA GLY A 436 -10.18 21.30 3.62
C GLY A 436 -9.12 21.61 4.66
N THR A 437 -9.28 21.07 5.88
CA THR A 437 -8.33 21.25 6.99
C THR A 437 -7.00 20.54 6.75
N LEU A 438 -6.98 19.39 6.06
CA LEU A 438 -5.74 18.66 5.76
C LEU A 438 -5.09 19.05 4.42
N GLN A 439 -5.76 19.84 3.58
CA GLN A 439 -5.37 20.09 2.19
C GLN A 439 -3.94 20.60 2.04
N LYS A 440 -3.51 21.55 2.89
CA LYS A 440 -2.15 22.10 2.83
C LYS A 440 -1.08 21.03 3.11
N PHE A 441 -1.28 20.19 4.12
CA PHE A 441 -0.33 19.13 4.45
C PHE A 441 -0.21 18.09 3.33
N VAL A 442 -1.33 17.77 2.66
CA VAL A 442 -1.33 16.89 1.47
C VAL A 442 -0.59 17.56 0.31
N ASP A 443 -0.84 18.84 0.05
CA ASP A 443 -0.16 19.60 -0.99
C ASP A 443 1.34 19.68 -0.76
N ASP A 444 1.76 20.00 0.47
CA ASP A 444 3.18 20.12 0.85
C ASP A 444 3.90 18.77 0.70
N LEU A 445 3.26 17.66 1.11
CA LEU A 445 3.80 16.32 0.93
C LEU A 445 3.95 15.96 -0.55
N PHE A 446 2.89 16.16 -1.35
CA PHE A 446 2.92 15.83 -2.79
C PHE A 446 3.92 16.71 -3.54
N GLN A 447 4.05 17.98 -3.16
CA GLN A 447 5.04 18.90 -3.71
C GLN A 447 6.45 18.40 -3.42
N VAL A 448 6.76 17.95 -2.21
CA VAL A 448 8.10 17.44 -1.88
C VAL A 448 8.42 16.13 -2.61
N ILE A 449 7.43 15.26 -2.81
CA ILE A 449 7.62 13.97 -3.52
C ILE A 449 7.71 14.17 -5.05
N LEU A 450 6.87 15.04 -5.63
CA LEU A 450 6.66 15.20 -7.07
C LEU A 450 7.20 16.53 -7.62
N SER A 451 8.26 17.08 -7.03
CA SER A 451 8.92 18.25 -7.59
C SER A 451 10.43 18.14 -7.58
N THR A 452 11.05 18.92 -8.45
CA THR A 452 12.49 19.08 -8.64
C THR A 452 13.00 20.38 -8.01
N ASN A 453 12.21 21.01 -7.14
CA ASN A 453 12.60 22.21 -6.38
C ASN A 453 13.78 21.95 -5.45
N ARG A 454 14.01 20.68 -5.10
CA ARG A 454 15.18 20.18 -4.39
C ARG A 454 16.02 19.33 -5.37
N PRO A 455 17.32 19.14 -5.11
CA PRO A 455 18.15 18.26 -5.93
C PRO A 455 17.50 16.89 -6.09
N VAL A 456 17.38 16.43 -7.34
CA VAL A 456 16.81 15.11 -7.64
C VAL A 456 17.71 14.05 -7.01
N PRO A 457 17.16 13.10 -6.22
CA PRO A 457 17.97 12.04 -5.65
C PRO A 457 18.70 11.23 -6.73
N LEU A 458 19.99 10.98 -6.53
CA LEU A 458 20.86 10.30 -7.50
C LEU A 458 20.26 8.96 -7.97
N ALA A 459 19.74 8.15 -7.04
CA ALA A 459 19.15 6.86 -7.37
C ALA A 459 17.86 6.98 -8.22
N VAL A 460 17.05 8.03 -8.04
CA VAL A 460 15.87 8.27 -8.91
C VAL A 460 16.32 8.60 -10.31
N LYS A 461 17.27 9.53 -10.46
CA LYS A 461 17.80 9.92 -11.78
C LYS A 461 18.44 8.72 -12.49
N TYR A 462 19.35 8.03 -11.81
CA TYR A 462 20.03 6.85 -12.32
C TYR A 462 19.04 5.76 -12.79
N PHE A 463 18.02 5.47 -11.99
CA PHE A 463 17.03 4.46 -12.34
C PHE A 463 16.10 4.89 -13.47
N PHE A 464 15.71 6.16 -13.52
CA PHE A 464 14.86 6.67 -14.62
C PHE A 464 15.61 6.74 -15.95
N ASP A 465 16.90 7.08 -15.91
CA ASP A 465 17.77 7.02 -17.10
C ASP A 465 17.91 5.57 -17.58
N LEU A 466 18.08 4.60 -16.68
CA LEU A 466 18.08 3.17 -17.03
C LEU A 466 16.78 2.75 -17.73
N LEU A 467 15.61 3.16 -17.22
CA LEU A 467 14.33 2.85 -17.87
C LEU A 467 14.21 3.49 -19.26
N ASP A 468 14.68 4.73 -19.42
CA ASP A 468 14.68 5.43 -20.70
C ASP A 468 15.63 4.75 -21.71
N GLU A 469 16.81 4.32 -21.27
CA GLU A 469 17.77 3.54 -22.07
C GLU A 469 17.19 2.19 -22.51
N GLN A 470 16.55 1.45 -21.61
CA GLN A 470 15.90 0.18 -21.94
C GLN A 470 14.76 0.38 -22.94
N ALA A 471 13.94 1.43 -22.76
CA ALA A 471 12.89 1.76 -23.71
C ALA A 471 13.47 2.08 -25.11
N MET A 472 14.56 2.83 -25.18
CA MET A 472 15.26 3.10 -26.44
C MET A 472 15.85 1.83 -27.09
N HIS A 473 16.51 0.98 -26.30
CA HIS A 473 17.12 -0.26 -26.77
C HIS A 473 16.10 -1.20 -27.44
N TYR A 474 14.91 -1.33 -26.86
CA TYR A 474 13.83 -2.15 -27.41
C TYR A 474 12.89 -1.40 -28.37
N GLY A 475 13.22 -0.17 -28.77
CA GLY A 475 12.46 0.60 -29.75
C GLY A 475 11.07 1.05 -29.27
N ILE A 476 10.86 1.20 -27.96
CA ILE A 476 9.61 1.68 -27.37
C ILE A 476 9.55 3.21 -27.51
N ALA A 477 8.83 3.67 -28.53
CA ALA A 477 8.62 5.10 -28.77
C ALA A 477 7.40 5.70 -28.05
N ASP A 478 6.53 4.87 -27.45
CA ASP A 478 5.29 5.30 -26.78
C ASP A 478 5.58 5.95 -25.41
N PRO A 479 5.36 7.26 -25.23
CA PRO A 479 5.64 7.94 -23.96
C PRO A 479 4.77 7.44 -22.80
N GLU A 480 3.56 6.94 -23.09
CA GLU A 480 2.68 6.37 -22.06
C GLU A 480 3.31 5.12 -21.42
N THR A 481 3.97 4.29 -22.21
CA THR A 481 4.64 3.08 -21.70
C THR A 481 5.77 3.44 -20.72
N ILE A 482 6.61 4.40 -21.07
CA ILE A 482 7.72 4.87 -20.23
C ILE A 482 7.18 5.52 -18.93
N HIS A 483 6.14 6.34 -19.03
CA HIS A 483 5.46 6.91 -17.86
C HIS A 483 4.92 5.83 -16.92
N ILE A 484 4.33 4.77 -17.47
CA ILE A 484 3.83 3.64 -16.69
C ILE A 484 5.00 2.93 -15.98
N TRP A 485 6.13 2.71 -16.64
CA TRP A 485 7.31 2.09 -16.01
C TRP A 485 7.85 2.92 -14.83
N LYS A 486 7.98 4.24 -15.02
CA LYS A 486 8.42 5.17 -13.97
C LYS A 486 7.43 5.20 -12.79
N THR A 487 6.14 5.23 -13.09
CA THR A 487 5.07 5.23 -12.08
C THR A 487 5.00 3.93 -11.29
N ASN A 488 5.08 2.80 -11.99
CA ASN A 488 5.05 1.47 -11.41
C ASN A 488 6.30 1.10 -10.62
N SER A 489 7.43 1.77 -10.85
CA SER A 489 8.70 1.47 -10.18
C SER A 489 8.92 2.25 -8.89
N LEU A 490 8.58 3.54 -8.87
CA LEU A 490 8.87 4.43 -7.75
C LEU A 490 7.59 4.90 -7.01
N PRO A 491 6.70 5.75 -7.58
CA PRO A 491 5.51 6.22 -6.88
C PRO A 491 4.62 5.11 -6.32
N LEU A 492 4.28 4.10 -7.11
CA LEU A 492 3.32 3.08 -6.70
C LEU A 492 3.91 2.00 -5.79
N ARG A 493 5.23 1.82 -5.79
CA ARG A 493 5.92 0.79 -4.99
C ARG A 493 6.50 1.32 -3.71
N PHE A 494 7.20 2.45 -3.79
CA PHE A 494 7.88 3.03 -2.65
C PHE A 494 7.00 4.08 -1.97
N TRP A 495 6.67 5.17 -2.68
CA TRP A 495 5.99 6.31 -2.05
C TRP A 495 4.60 5.98 -1.51
N ILE A 496 3.78 5.22 -2.23
CA ILE A 496 2.49 4.76 -1.69
C ILE A 496 2.67 3.96 -0.41
N ASN A 497 3.70 3.12 -0.33
CA ASN A 497 3.93 2.29 0.84
C ASN A 497 4.34 3.14 2.06
N ILE A 498 5.17 4.16 1.84
CA ILE A 498 5.59 5.11 2.87
C ILE A 498 4.43 6.01 3.34
N ILE A 499 3.62 6.53 2.41
CA ILE A 499 2.43 7.35 2.74
C ILE A 499 1.41 6.55 3.56
N LYS A 500 1.17 5.29 3.17
CA LYS A 500 0.22 4.43 3.87
C LYS A 500 0.69 3.97 5.24
N ASN A 501 2.01 3.87 5.43
CA ASN A 501 2.60 3.27 6.63
C ASN A 501 3.67 4.21 7.20
N PRO A 502 3.29 5.36 7.81
CA PRO A 502 4.25 6.30 8.40
C PRO A 502 5.07 5.65 9.53
N GLN A 503 4.54 4.60 10.17
CA GLN A 503 5.28 3.77 11.14
C GLN A 503 6.46 3.02 10.52
N PHE A 504 6.62 2.97 9.19
CA PHE A 504 7.87 2.46 8.59
C PHE A 504 9.02 3.45 8.70
N VAL A 505 8.73 4.74 8.90
CA VAL A 505 9.74 5.82 8.96
C VAL A 505 9.87 6.37 10.38
N PHE A 506 8.76 6.43 11.13
CA PHE A 506 8.73 7.03 12.46
C PHE A 506 8.35 6.02 13.54
N ASP A 507 8.85 6.25 14.75
CA ASP A 507 8.42 5.53 15.94
C ASP A 507 7.10 6.09 16.48
N VAL A 508 6.02 5.75 15.76
CA VAL A 508 4.65 6.18 16.04
C VAL A 508 3.70 4.98 15.98
N GLN A 509 2.59 5.08 16.73
CA GLN A 509 1.47 4.18 16.59
C GLN A 509 0.42 4.79 15.66
N THR A 510 -0.03 4.01 14.68
CA THR A 510 -1.16 4.35 13.83
C THR A 510 -2.41 3.65 14.32
N SER A 511 -3.53 4.37 14.39
CA SER A 511 -4.84 3.77 14.66
C SER A 511 -5.55 3.44 13.34
N ASP A 512 -6.49 2.50 13.37
CA ASP A 512 -7.33 2.13 12.21
C ASP A 512 -7.97 3.33 11.51
N ASN A 513 -8.33 4.37 12.28
CA ASN A 513 -8.91 5.60 11.76
C ASN A 513 -7.90 6.44 10.99
N VAL A 514 -6.68 6.58 11.52
CA VAL A 514 -5.59 7.28 10.83
C VAL A 514 -5.21 6.52 9.56
N ASP A 515 -5.10 5.19 9.62
CA ASP A 515 -4.83 4.34 8.46
C ASP A 515 -5.90 4.49 7.39
N ALA A 516 -7.19 4.55 7.77
CA ALA A 516 -8.28 4.77 6.84
C ALA A 516 -8.21 6.12 6.12
N VAL A 517 -7.71 7.17 6.78
CA VAL A 517 -7.50 8.50 6.19
C VAL A 517 -6.28 8.49 5.26
N LEU A 518 -5.16 7.91 5.69
CA LEU A 518 -3.95 7.76 4.88
C LEU A 518 -4.20 6.94 3.61
N LEU A 519 -5.05 5.92 3.68
CA LEU A 519 -5.47 5.14 2.50
C LEU A 519 -6.19 5.99 1.45
N VAL A 520 -7.03 6.94 1.87
CA VAL A 520 -7.70 7.86 0.93
C VAL A 520 -6.67 8.77 0.26
N ILE A 521 -5.72 9.32 1.03
CA ILE A 521 -4.66 10.20 0.52
C ILE A 521 -3.73 9.43 -0.44
N ALA A 522 -3.33 8.22 -0.08
CA ALA A 522 -2.51 7.35 -0.92
C ALA A 522 -3.23 6.97 -2.24
N GLN A 523 -4.55 6.76 -2.18
CA GLN A 523 -5.34 6.52 -3.39
C GLN A 523 -5.41 7.77 -4.28
N THR A 524 -5.53 8.96 -3.70
CA THR A 524 -5.45 10.24 -4.43
C THR A 524 -4.07 10.41 -5.08
N PHE A 525 -2.98 10.06 -4.39
CA PHE A 525 -1.63 10.07 -4.94
C PHE A 525 -1.49 9.10 -6.12
N MET A 526 -2.02 7.87 -5.98
CA MET A 526 -2.07 6.88 -7.04
C MET A 526 -2.82 7.40 -8.27
N ASP A 527 -4.02 7.94 -8.08
CA ASP A 527 -4.86 8.48 -9.15
C ASP A 527 -4.14 9.63 -9.88
N SER A 528 -3.35 10.43 -9.16
CA SER A 528 -2.54 11.52 -9.71
C SER A 528 -1.39 11.03 -10.60
N CYS A 529 -0.91 9.80 -10.43
CA CYS A 529 0.14 9.23 -11.25
C CYS A 529 -0.39 8.54 -12.53
N THR A 530 -1.71 8.33 -12.63
CA THR A 530 -2.31 7.67 -13.80
C THR A 530 -2.53 8.63 -14.97
N ILE A 531 -2.26 8.18 -16.20
CA ILE A 531 -2.50 8.98 -17.41
C ILE A 531 -4.00 9.03 -17.73
N ALA A 532 -4.72 7.93 -17.58
CA ALA A 532 -6.12 7.82 -17.94
C ALA A 532 -7.00 8.85 -17.20
N ASP A 533 -7.87 9.55 -17.93
CA ASP A 533 -8.86 10.44 -17.35
C ASP A 533 -9.91 9.68 -16.56
N HIS A 534 -10.13 10.10 -15.30
CA HIS A 534 -11.13 9.51 -14.44
C HIS A 534 -12.53 9.92 -14.90
N LYS A 535 -13.29 8.94 -15.40
CA LYS A 535 -14.73 9.11 -15.61
C LYS A 535 -15.45 9.01 -14.29
N LEU A 536 -15.65 10.16 -13.65
CA LEU A 536 -16.45 10.28 -12.44
C LEU A 536 -17.94 10.30 -12.80
N GLY A 537 -18.75 9.66 -11.96
CA GLY A 537 -20.19 9.58 -12.10
C GLY A 537 -20.86 9.51 -10.74
N ARG A 538 -22.20 9.40 -10.73
CA ARG A 538 -22.99 9.32 -9.49
C ARG A 538 -22.65 8.11 -8.62
N ASP A 539 -22.16 7.03 -9.23
CA ASP A 539 -21.76 5.79 -8.56
C ASP A 539 -20.26 5.75 -8.20
N SER A 540 -19.53 6.86 -8.40
CA SER A 540 -18.13 6.94 -8.01
C SER A 540 -17.99 6.94 -6.49
N PRO A 541 -17.00 6.23 -5.93
CA PRO A 541 -16.72 6.29 -4.49
C PRO A 541 -16.50 7.74 -4.04
N ILE A 542 -17.07 8.12 -2.90
CA ILE A 542 -17.00 9.50 -2.39
C ILE A 542 -15.57 9.95 -2.19
N ASN A 543 -14.72 9.07 -1.68
CA ASN A 543 -13.29 9.33 -1.48
C ASN A 543 -12.62 9.86 -2.78
N LYS A 544 -13.06 9.38 -3.96
CA LYS A 544 -12.58 9.87 -5.27
C LYS A 544 -13.19 11.21 -5.66
N LEU A 545 -14.46 11.45 -5.30
CA LEU A 545 -15.12 12.73 -5.55
C LEU A 545 -14.50 13.87 -4.73
N LEU A 546 -14.05 13.60 -3.50
CA LEU A 546 -13.45 14.61 -2.61
C LEU A 546 -12.23 15.32 -3.22
N TYR A 547 -11.38 14.57 -3.94
CA TYR A 547 -10.14 15.08 -4.55
C TYR A 547 -10.23 15.24 -6.07
N ALA A 548 -11.41 15.09 -6.67
CA ALA A 548 -11.61 15.12 -8.12
C ALA A 548 -11.08 16.40 -8.80
N ARG A 549 -11.20 17.56 -8.13
CA ARG A 549 -10.73 18.85 -8.65
C ARG A 549 -9.21 19.03 -8.53
N ASP A 550 -8.59 18.36 -7.57
CA ASP A 550 -7.16 18.50 -7.24
C ASP A 550 -6.30 17.56 -8.09
N ILE A 551 -6.83 16.37 -8.44
CA ILE A 551 -6.14 15.36 -9.26
C ILE A 551 -5.55 15.92 -10.57
N PRO A 552 -6.28 16.71 -11.40
CA PRO A 552 -5.69 17.27 -12.62
C PRO A 552 -4.45 18.14 -12.37
N ARG A 553 -4.42 18.91 -11.27
CA ARG A 553 -3.23 19.70 -10.88
C ARG A 553 -2.09 18.77 -10.50
N TYR A 554 -2.34 17.74 -9.71
CA TYR A 554 -1.32 16.77 -9.33
C TYR A 554 -0.78 15.96 -10.53
N LYS A 555 -1.64 15.60 -11.49
CA LYS A 555 -1.21 14.97 -12.76
C LYS A 555 -0.20 15.84 -13.50
N GLN A 556 -0.46 17.14 -13.61
CA GLN A 556 0.50 18.09 -14.21
C GLN A 556 1.81 18.15 -13.43
N MET A 557 1.78 18.01 -12.10
CA MET A 557 3.00 17.93 -11.29
C MET A 557 3.80 16.66 -11.63
N VAL A 558 3.15 15.51 -11.77
CA VAL A 558 3.82 14.24 -12.17
C VAL A 558 4.44 14.36 -13.57
N GLU A 559 3.71 14.91 -14.53
CA GLU A 559 4.21 15.11 -15.90
C GLU A 559 5.45 16.02 -15.91
N ARG A 560 5.42 17.14 -15.18
CA ARG A 560 6.57 18.03 -15.02
C ARG A 560 7.74 17.34 -14.31
N TYR A 561 7.46 16.62 -13.23
CA TYR A 561 8.48 15.89 -12.47
C TYR A 561 9.28 14.93 -13.36
N TYR A 562 8.61 14.12 -14.19
CA TYR A 562 9.30 13.22 -15.12
C TYR A 562 10.02 13.96 -16.24
N ALA A 563 9.45 15.05 -16.76
CA ALA A 563 10.10 15.87 -17.78
C ALA A 563 11.38 16.54 -17.25
N ASP A 564 11.32 17.12 -16.05
CA ASP A 564 12.43 17.81 -15.41
C ASP A 564 13.56 16.83 -15.08
N ILE A 565 13.26 15.66 -14.50
CA ILE A 565 14.28 14.62 -14.23
C ILE A 565 14.97 14.20 -15.52
N ARG A 566 14.22 14.02 -16.62
CA ARG A 566 14.81 13.66 -17.91
C ARG A 566 15.79 14.73 -18.42
N GLN A 567 15.54 16.01 -18.13
CA GLN A 567 16.40 17.13 -18.54
C GLN A 567 17.61 17.34 -17.61
N THR A 568 17.60 16.78 -16.41
CA THR A 568 18.79 16.82 -15.53
C THR A 568 19.96 16.02 -16.08
N ILE A 569 21.17 16.38 -15.68
CA ILE A 569 22.43 15.72 -16.09
C ILE A 569 22.35 14.23 -15.76
N SER A 570 22.75 13.38 -16.72
CA SER A 570 22.78 11.93 -16.55
C SER A 570 23.68 11.52 -15.39
N ALA A 571 23.19 10.61 -14.56
CA ALA A 571 23.96 10.04 -13.47
C ALA A 571 24.93 8.99 -14.00
N SER A 572 26.23 9.13 -13.70
CA SER A 572 27.22 8.15 -14.12
C SER A 572 27.21 6.90 -13.23
N ASP A 573 27.59 5.74 -13.78
CA ASP A 573 27.80 4.52 -13.00
C ASP A 573 28.83 4.74 -11.88
N GLN A 574 29.86 5.55 -12.13
CA GLN A 574 30.89 5.86 -11.13
C GLN A 574 30.34 6.64 -9.94
N GLU A 575 29.54 7.69 -10.18
CA GLU A 575 28.90 8.46 -9.11
C GLU A 575 27.94 7.59 -8.30
N MET A 576 27.13 6.77 -8.98
CA MET A 576 26.19 5.88 -8.30
C MET A 576 26.91 4.83 -7.45
N ASN A 577 27.95 4.20 -8.00
CA ASN A 577 28.75 3.22 -7.25
C ASN A 577 29.43 3.85 -6.04
N SER A 578 29.99 5.07 -6.18
CA SER A 578 30.57 5.80 -5.05
C SER A 578 29.55 6.04 -3.92
N ALA A 579 28.33 6.47 -4.26
CA ALA A 579 27.27 6.67 -3.27
C ALA A 579 26.83 5.35 -2.61
N LEU A 580 26.72 4.27 -3.39
CA LEU A 580 26.37 2.94 -2.88
C LEU A 580 27.47 2.34 -1.99
N ALA A 581 28.75 2.56 -2.30
CA ALA A 581 29.88 2.14 -1.49
C ALA A 581 29.89 2.87 -0.13
N GLU A 582 29.57 4.17 -0.13
CA GLU A 582 29.42 4.94 1.10
C GLU A 582 28.29 4.42 1.97
N LEU A 583 27.10 4.19 1.39
CA LEU A 583 25.96 3.59 2.09
C LEU A 583 26.29 2.19 2.63
N SER A 584 26.95 1.35 1.82
CA SER A 584 27.38 0.00 2.24
C SER A 584 28.29 0.09 3.45
N ARG A 585 29.26 1.01 3.44
CA ARG A 585 30.19 1.19 4.56
C ARG A 585 29.47 1.66 5.82
N ASN A 586 28.53 2.60 5.68
CA ASN A 586 27.82 3.19 6.82
C ASN A 586 26.89 2.20 7.53
N TYR A 587 26.33 1.22 6.80
CA TYR A 587 25.30 0.31 7.32
C TYR A 587 25.67 -1.20 7.30
N SER A 588 26.90 -1.55 6.88
CA SER A 588 27.36 -2.94 6.73
C SER A 588 27.26 -3.85 7.97
N GLY A 589 27.11 -3.28 9.17
CA GLY A 589 27.02 -4.01 10.44
C GLY A 589 25.64 -4.00 11.10
N ASP A 590 24.66 -3.28 10.56
CA ASP A 590 23.41 -3.01 11.27
C ASP A 590 22.42 -4.18 11.19
N LEU A 591 22.53 -5.00 10.14
CA LEU A 591 21.63 -6.12 9.86
C LEU A 591 22.33 -7.47 10.03
N ASN A 592 21.64 -8.43 10.66
CA ASN A 592 22.17 -9.77 10.91
C ASN A 592 22.22 -10.61 9.62
N SER A 593 23.32 -10.48 8.87
CA SER A 593 23.51 -11.17 7.60
C SER A 593 23.61 -12.69 7.73
N LEU A 594 24.13 -13.22 8.84
CA LEU A 594 24.22 -14.67 9.08
C LEU A 594 22.85 -15.32 9.21
N VAL A 595 21.93 -14.69 9.95
CA VAL A 595 20.54 -15.16 10.05
C VAL A 595 19.85 -15.11 8.69
N ALA A 596 20.07 -14.04 7.92
CA ALA A 596 19.51 -13.93 6.57
C ALA A 596 20.05 -15.04 5.63
N LEU A 597 21.35 -15.33 5.69
CA LEU A 597 21.97 -16.41 4.92
C LEU A 597 21.44 -17.79 5.32
N HIS A 598 21.21 -18.01 6.62
CA HIS A 598 20.64 -19.27 7.11
C HIS A 598 19.20 -19.46 6.64
N GLU A 599 18.36 -18.42 6.72
CA GLU A 599 17.00 -18.46 6.18
C GLU A 599 17.00 -18.65 4.66
N LEU A 600 17.95 -18.02 3.94
CA LEU A 600 18.11 -18.22 2.50
C LEU A 600 18.52 -19.67 2.18
N TYR A 601 19.39 -20.26 2.99
CA TYR A 601 19.81 -21.65 2.85
C TYR A 601 18.61 -22.62 2.95
N LYS A 602 17.58 -22.33 3.75
CA LYS A 602 16.37 -23.16 3.80
C LYS A 602 15.68 -23.27 2.43
N TYR A 603 15.69 -22.20 1.63
CA TYR A 603 15.18 -22.23 0.26
C TYR A 603 16.11 -22.98 -0.69
N ILE A 604 17.43 -22.83 -0.51
CA ILE A 604 18.42 -23.62 -1.26
C ILE A 604 18.21 -25.11 -1.02
N ASN A 605 18.09 -25.54 0.25
CA ASN A 605 17.86 -26.93 0.60
C ASN A 605 16.51 -27.43 0.05
N LYS A 606 15.44 -26.64 0.19
CA LYS A 606 14.11 -26.99 -0.30
C LYS A 606 14.08 -27.26 -1.82
N TYR A 607 14.88 -26.54 -2.59
CA TYR A 607 14.95 -26.65 -4.06
C TYR A 607 16.31 -27.15 -4.55
N TYR A 608 16.99 -27.93 -3.72
CA TYR A 608 18.39 -28.28 -3.92
C TYR A 608 18.62 -28.98 -5.26
N ASP A 609 17.83 -30.01 -5.55
CA ASP A 609 17.97 -30.80 -6.78
C ASP A 609 17.75 -29.95 -8.03
N GLN A 610 16.77 -29.03 -8.00
CA GLN A 610 16.49 -28.14 -9.13
C GLN A 610 17.64 -27.15 -9.35
N ILE A 611 18.22 -26.63 -8.27
CA ILE A 611 19.36 -25.71 -8.32
C ILE A 611 20.61 -26.42 -8.85
N ILE A 612 20.92 -27.62 -8.33
CA ILE A 612 22.05 -28.42 -8.82
C ILE A 612 21.88 -28.75 -10.31
N THR A 613 20.70 -29.22 -10.71
CA THR A 613 20.41 -29.54 -12.12
C THR A 613 20.63 -28.30 -13.01
N ALA A 614 20.13 -27.13 -12.61
CA ALA A 614 20.31 -25.90 -13.38
C ALA A 614 21.78 -25.43 -13.47
N LEU A 615 22.60 -25.75 -12.47
CA LEU A 615 24.05 -25.46 -12.48
C LEU A 615 24.83 -26.50 -13.29
N GLU A 616 24.39 -27.74 -13.32
CA GLU A 616 24.98 -28.81 -14.14
C GLU A 616 24.63 -28.66 -15.62
N GLU A 617 23.48 -28.10 -15.96
CA GLU A 617 23.11 -27.84 -17.36
C GLU A 617 23.86 -26.65 -17.98
N ASP A 618 24.47 -25.77 -17.16
CA ASP A 618 25.19 -24.58 -17.62
C ASP A 618 26.72 -24.83 -17.71
N PRO A 619 27.33 -24.83 -18.91
CA PRO A 619 28.75 -25.11 -19.07
C PRO A 619 29.68 -24.13 -18.34
N THR A 620 29.23 -22.89 -18.14
CA THR A 620 30.02 -21.87 -17.42
C THR A 620 29.97 -22.14 -15.92
N ALA A 621 28.81 -22.54 -15.40
CA ALA A 621 28.66 -22.92 -14.00
C ALA A 621 29.45 -24.18 -13.65
N GLN A 622 29.51 -25.16 -14.55
CA GLN A 622 30.38 -26.33 -14.43
C GLN A 622 31.86 -25.95 -14.36
N LYS A 623 32.34 -25.08 -15.28
CA LYS A 623 33.73 -24.59 -15.29
C LYS A 623 34.10 -23.86 -13.98
N MET A 624 33.15 -23.13 -13.41
CA MET A 624 33.31 -22.44 -12.13
C MET A 624 33.08 -23.33 -10.91
N GLN A 625 32.78 -24.63 -11.11
CA GLN A 625 32.51 -25.62 -10.07
C GLN A 625 31.43 -25.18 -9.06
N LEU A 626 30.41 -24.45 -9.54
CA LEU A 626 29.40 -23.84 -8.65
C LEU A 626 28.55 -24.91 -7.94
N GLY A 627 28.19 -25.99 -8.62
CA GLY A 627 27.45 -27.12 -8.01
C GLY A 627 28.25 -27.81 -6.91
N TYR A 628 29.54 -28.07 -7.14
CA TYR A 628 30.43 -28.66 -6.14
C TYR A 628 30.60 -27.75 -4.91
N ARG A 629 30.78 -26.44 -5.10
CA ARG A 629 30.83 -25.49 -3.98
C ARG A 629 29.53 -25.48 -3.18
N LEU A 630 28.37 -25.60 -3.83
CA LEU A 630 27.08 -25.70 -3.15
C LEU A 630 26.95 -27.01 -2.34
N GLN A 631 27.45 -28.13 -2.87
CA GLN A 631 27.51 -29.40 -2.14
C GLN A 631 28.35 -29.31 -0.87
N GLN A 632 29.52 -28.64 -0.92
CA GLN A 632 30.37 -28.41 0.25
C GLN A 632 29.66 -27.57 1.33
N ILE A 633 28.97 -26.51 0.91
CA ILE A 633 28.16 -25.68 1.82
C ILE A 633 27.07 -26.54 2.46
N ALA A 634 26.36 -27.35 1.67
CA ALA A 634 25.30 -28.20 2.19
C ALA A 634 25.81 -29.22 3.21
N ALA A 635 26.99 -29.82 2.96
CA ALA A 635 27.63 -30.72 3.91
C ALA A 635 27.92 -30.04 5.27
N ALA A 636 28.47 -28.82 5.23
CA ALA A 636 28.79 -28.03 6.42
C ALA A 636 27.52 -27.60 7.20
N VAL A 637 26.48 -27.16 6.50
CA VAL A 637 25.25 -26.64 7.12
C VAL A 637 24.31 -27.77 7.60
N GLU A 638 24.21 -28.89 6.88
CA GLU A 638 23.29 -29.98 7.21
C GLU A 638 23.91 -31.10 8.04
N ASN A 639 25.23 -31.15 8.18
CA ASN A 639 25.94 -32.27 8.82
C ASN A 639 25.64 -33.61 8.13
N LYS A 640 25.55 -33.59 6.80
CA LYS A 640 25.60 -34.80 5.98
C LYS A 640 27.06 -35.10 5.68
N VAL A 641 27.53 -36.27 6.11
CA VAL A 641 28.82 -36.80 5.64
C VAL A 641 28.68 -36.99 4.14
N THR A 642 29.37 -36.16 3.36
CA THR A 642 29.50 -36.40 1.93
C THR A 642 30.34 -37.65 1.76
N ASP A 643 29.70 -38.76 1.40
CA ASP A 643 30.39 -39.92 0.84
C ASP A 643 30.99 -39.48 -0.50
N LEU A 644 32.20 -38.92 -0.43
CA LEU A 644 33.07 -38.58 -1.55
C LEU A 644 33.82 -39.82 -2.03
#